data_AF-A0A3B5PPR0-F1
#
_entry.id   AF-A0A3B5PPR0-F1
#
_cell.length_a   1.000
_cell.length_b   1.000
_cell.length_c   1.000
_cell.angle_alpha   90.00
_cell.angle_beta   90.00
_cell.angle_gamma   90.00
#
_symmetry.space_group_name_H-M   'P 1'
#
loop_
_entity.id
_entity.type
_entity.pdbx_description
1 polymer ?
#
loop_
_entity_poly.entity_id
_entity_poly.type
_entity_poly.pdbx_seq_one_letter_code
_entity_poly.pdbx_strand_id
1 'polypeptide(L)'
;GALLPWLQRSKAGSKRVGRKMASCLVPEFPAVVAALERLKDLERELREDEIPFSAEGCVHLTAIAEDVAELEASRRAVREQLEVESIGNCKLRYNILNMTDRLRDDILRDKAAARASNAEEIEQLRRELSLSFQMLEEKKKKIQELLEKHKLLQAELDRVSAEHKELILSLNVLISLRYSRQDVALERERFTEEEDDLDKEIAKRMGQIKQQREEVEKIGLELENLKEKKRETKSKIKELFQETTELQGNVQSLEMSHCSCEQQLQEEILQTKELNGQIEKQKKHSKTLEENFNLTLKNLQEEISGVEEDQKKALAAQLVLKESLAYYSKVCKYQLGVEDESRADFLEVSTNMESSRLQLEERIASIVKYSKEILELENMIAELQEDKEINRRIVESKRKELLVDLKEANSKIKLLEEEIKQLNKRLMAKKSRQQDYEEKMTSGINNNRERYEALWQERAALLERHPDCEDFDLMLYQMPLLEKENRETQKLCQQEVDQIITETEEVSSMITEKQRELEERLKILNEVDRKWRDERSRNDKLRKQKDVLTRRTSELERSIQDTAEHTRELLARREEMKVKLEELQESHSNVVNKQSSALREMEVNMYDLNLMLGQIRKENSRLHLSTRQMMEDISTSRQEKNRYQQEVQELSSRSEALLKEIQEGFRQDNSLIKGIKKSDDELLSFMGSGLKELKTRNQQLMSIIALMHQVMLEFSKRLGDKAIERWQN
;
A
#
# COMPACT_ATOMS: atom_id res chain seq x y z
N GLY A 1 -0.93 -40.62 36.70
CA GLY A 1 -0.29 -40.08 37.91
C GLY A 1 0.06 -38.63 37.66
N ALA A 2 -0.47 -37.74 38.50
CA ALA A 2 -0.09 -36.34 38.72
C ALA A 2 0.23 -35.44 37.51
N LEU A 3 -0.73 -34.57 37.16
CA LEU A 3 -0.59 -33.09 37.16
C LEU A 3 -1.72 -32.46 36.31
N LEU A 4 -2.77 -32.00 36.98
CA LEU A 4 -3.65 -30.90 36.54
C LEU A 4 -4.62 -30.57 37.68
N PRO A 5 -4.46 -29.42 38.35
CA PRO A 5 -5.65 -28.70 38.81
C PRO A 5 -5.44 -27.17 38.74
N TRP A 6 -5.81 -26.53 37.62
CA TRP A 6 -5.87 -25.05 37.53
C TRP A 6 -7.08 -24.49 36.75
N LEU A 7 -8.16 -25.27 36.61
CA LEU A 7 -9.36 -24.84 35.87
C LEU A 7 -10.65 -24.96 36.69
N GLN A 8 -10.64 -24.45 37.92
CA GLN A 8 -11.85 -24.40 38.78
C GLN A 8 -11.98 -23.12 39.62
N ARG A 9 -11.52 -21.97 39.11
CA ARG A 9 -11.79 -20.65 39.70
C ARG A 9 -12.13 -19.60 38.63
N SER A 10 -13.33 -19.64 38.07
CA SER A 10 -13.91 -18.46 37.39
C SER A 10 -15.44 -18.38 37.40
N LYS A 11 -16.16 -19.31 38.06
CA LYS A 11 -17.62 -19.25 38.25
C LYS A 11 -17.99 -18.84 39.68
N ALA A 12 -17.56 -17.66 40.10
CA ALA A 12 -18.11 -17.00 41.29
C ALA A 12 -17.80 -15.50 41.24
N GLY A 13 -18.67 -14.71 40.61
CA GLY A 13 -18.42 -13.27 40.52
C GLY A 13 -19.44 -12.47 39.71
N SER A 14 -20.69 -12.91 39.60
CA SER A 14 -21.76 -12.07 39.08
C SER A 14 -22.92 -12.02 40.07
N LYS A 15 -22.62 -11.66 41.33
CA LYS A 15 -23.63 -11.06 42.18
C LYS A 15 -23.81 -9.64 41.65
N ARG A 16 -24.90 -9.40 40.93
CA ARG A 16 -25.44 -8.06 40.67
C ARG A 16 -25.51 -7.31 41.99
N VAL A 17 -24.48 -6.51 42.27
CA VAL A 17 -24.55 -5.49 43.31
C VAL A 17 -25.35 -4.36 42.70
N GLY A 18 -26.68 -4.49 42.78
CA GLY A 18 -27.57 -3.35 42.75
C GLY A 18 -27.37 -2.52 44.01
N ARG A 19 -26.16 -1.98 44.23
CA ARG A 19 -25.99 -0.83 45.12
C ARG A 19 -26.62 0.32 44.36
N LYS A 20 -27.88 0.62 44.70
CA LYS A 20 -28.43 1.97 44.56
C LYS A 20 -27.32 2.93 44.97
N MET A 21 -26.98 3.86 44.09
CA MET A 21 -26.01 4.90 44.35
C MET A 21 -26.37 5.54 45.68
N ALA A 22 -25.62 5.20 46.73
CA ALA A 22 -25.61 6.01 47.93
C ALA A 22 -25.13 7.37 47.41
N SER A 23 -26.00 8.37 47.50
CA SER A 23 -25.67 9.76 47.22
C SER A 23 -24.31 10.03 47.84
N CYS A 24 -23.32 10.35 47.00
CA CYS A 24 -21.98 10.71 47.44
C CYS A 24 -22.11 12.09 48.08
N LEU A 25 -22.66 12.16 49.29
CA LEU A 25 -22.89 13.40 49.99
C LEU A 25 -21.53 14.00 50.30
N VAL A 26 -21.18 15.05 49.55
CA VAL A 26 -19.94 15.79 49.77
C VAL A 26 -20.06 16.49 51.11
N PRO A 27 -19.15 16.24 52.08
CA PRO A 27 -19.21 16.88 53.38
C PRO A 27 -19.17 18.41 53.26
N GLU A 28 -19.92 19.09 54.12
CA GLU A 28 -19.86 20.54 54.26
C GLU A 28 -18.44 20.97 54.63
N PHE A 29 -17.97 22.08 54.07
CA PHE A 29 -16.64 22.56 54.40
C PHE A 29 -16.65 23.15 55.83
N PRO A 30 -15.92 22.56 56.80
CA PRO A 30 -16.07 22.92 58.21
C PRO A 30 -15.81 24.39 58.50
N ALA A 31 -14.89 25.03 57.75
CA ALA A 31 -14.60 26.44 57.91
C ALA A 31 -15.73 27.36 57.40
N VAL A 32 -16.50 26.93 56.40
CA VAL A 32 -17.65 27.70 55.89
C VAL A 32 -18.81 27.61 56.87
N VAL A 33 -19.05 26.43 57.44
CA VAL A 33 -20.04 26.24 58.51
C VAL A 33 -19.71 27.14 59.71
N ALA A 34 -18.46 27.13 60.17
CA ALA A 34 -18.02 28.00 61.26
C ALA A 34 -18.13 29.50 60.93
N ALA A 35 -17.86 29.90 59.68
CA ALA A 35 -18.02 31.28 59.24
C ALA A 35 -19.50 31.72 59.20
N LEU A 36 -20.40 30.85 58.74
CA LEU A 36 -21.84 31.10 58.74
C LEU A 36 -22.40 31.21 60.17
N GLU A 37 -21.93 30.36 61.10
CA GLU A 37 -22.27 30.47 62.51
C GLU A 37 -21.79 31.81 63.10
N ARG A 38 -20.54 32.21 62.81
CA ARG A 38 -19.99 33.48 63.29
C ARG A 38 -20.72 34.71 62.74
N LEU A 39 -21.15 34.67 61.47
CA LEU A 39 -21.96 35.73 60.87
C LEU A 39 -23.32 35.86 61.55
N LYS A 40 -23.96 34.73 61.91
CA LYS A 40 -25.21 34.72 62.68
C LYS A 40 -25.04 35.23 64.11
N ASP A 41 -23.89 34.96 64.74
CA ASP A 41 -23.59 35.47 66.08
C ASP A 41 -23.35 37.00 66.04
N LEU A 42 -22.62 37.51 65.05
CA LEU A 42 -22.44 38.95 64.84
C LEU A 42 -23.75 39.68 64.52
N GLU A 43 -24.63 39.05 63.73
CA GLU A 43 -25.98 39.57 63.48
C GLU A 43 -26.78 39.70 64.78
N ARG A 44 -26.66 38.73 65.68
CA ARG A 44 -27.34 38.73 66.98
C ARG A 44 -26.81 39.83 67.89
N GLU A 45 -25.48 39.96 68.00
CA GLU A 45 -24.81 41.02 68.78
C GLU A 45 -25.24 42.42 68.28
N LEU A 46 -25.29 42.64 66.97
CA LEU A 46 -25.71 43.92 66.38
C LEU A 46 -27.19 44.25 66.62
N ARG A 47 -28.07 43.24 66.70
CA ARG A 47 -29.49 43.45 67.07
C ARG A 47 -29.66 43.81 68.55
N GLU A 48 -28.78 43.31 69.42
CA GLU A 48 -28.87 43.49 70.88
C GLU A 48 -28.27 44.82 71.37
N ASP A 49 -27.24 45.36 70.70
CA ASP A 49 -26.47 46.52 71.18
C ASP A 49 -27.05 47.93 70.87
N GLU A 50 -28.27 48.06 70.31
CA GLU A 50 -28.94 49.34 69.99
C GLU A 50 -28.06 50.41 69.27
N ILE A 51 -27.09 49.97 68.47
CA ILE A 51 -26.15 50.88 67.78
C ILE A 51 -26.89 51.63 66.64
N PRO A 52 -26.72 52.96 66.46
CA PRO A 52 -27.50 53.78 65.51
C PRO A 52 -27.31 53.50 64.00
N PHE A 53 -26.70 52.38 63.63
CA PHE A 53 -26.61 51.84 62.25
C PHE A 53 -26.95 50.34 62.17
N SER A 54 -27.55 49.76 63.23
CA SER A 54 -27.67 48.30 63.38
C SER A 54 -28.61 47.63 62.38
N ALA A 55 -29.70 48.30 61.97
CA ALA A 55 -30.69 47.69 61.08
C ALA A 55 -30.13 47.40 59.68
N GLU A 56 -29.37 48.33 59.11
CA GLU A 56 -28.73 48.18 57.79
C GLU A 56 -27.57 47.16 57.85
N GLY A 57 -26.78 47.19 58.94
CA GLY A 57 -25.73 46.21 59.19
C GLY A 57 -26.25 44.76 59.30
N CYS A 58 -27.38 44.54 59.97
CA CYS A 58 -28.00 43.22 60.07
C CYS A 58 -28.50 42.70 58.71
N VAL A 59 -29.08 43.58 57.88
CA VAL A 59 -29.51 43.21 56.51
C VAL A 59 -28.30 42.78 55.67
N HIS A 60 -27.19 43.51 55.74
CA HIS A 60 -25.98 43.16 55.02
C HIS A 60 -25.34 41.85 55.51
N LEU A 61 -25.28 41.62 56.83
CA LEU A 61 -24.74 40.37 57.37
C LEU A 61 -25.61 39.15 57.03
N THR A 62 -26.93 39.32 57.03
CA THR A 62 -27.87 38.26 56.60
C THR A 62 -27.66 37.95 55.13
N ALA A 63 -27.58 38.97 54.27
CA ALA A 63 -27.32 38.80 52.84
C ALA A 63 -25.96 38.11 52.60
N ILE A 64 -24.90 38.51 53.31
CA ILE A 64 -23.59 37.86 53.23
C ILE A 64 -23.66 36.39 53.67
N ALA A 65 -24.40 36.07 54.74
CA ALA A 65 -24.57 34.70 55.18
C ALA A 65 -25.38 33.85 54.17
N GLU A 66 -26.41 34.42 53.55
CA GLU A 66 -27.17 33.78 52.46
C GLU A 66 -26.30 33.52 51.23
N ASP A 67 -25.54 34.53 50.78
CA ASP A 67 -24.61 34.41 49.65
C ASP A 67 -23.53 33.35 49.90
N VAL A 68 -22.96 33.31 51.11
CA VAL A 68 -21.97 32.29 51.50
C VAL A 68 -22.58 30.89 51.55
N ALA A 69 -23.83 30.77 52.01
CA ALA A 69 -24.55 29.49 52.02
C ALA A 69 -24.88 29.00 50.60
N GLU A 70 -25.29 29.91 49.71
CA GLU A 70 -25.55 29.60 48.29
C GLU A 70 -24.26 29.21 47.55
N LEU A 71 -23.14 29.90 47.83
CA LEU A 71 -21.83 29.55 47.28
C LEU A 71 -21.38 28.16 47.73
N GLU A 72 -21.58 27.81 49.00
CA GLU A 72 -21.25 26.49 49.53
C GLU A 72 -22.14 25.39 48.95
N ALA A 73 -23.43 25.66 48.76
CA ALA A 73 -24.35 24.75 48.09
C ALA A 73 -23.91 24.50 46.63
N SER A 74 -23.54 25.56 45.91
CA SER A 74 -23.02 25.49 44.54
C SER A 74 -21.70 24.71 44.48
N ARG A 75 -20.77 24.97 45.40
CA ARG A 75 -19.50 24.22 45.53
C ARG A 75 -19.76 22.72 45.73
N ARG A 76 -20.72 22.36 46.60
CA ARG A 76 -21.11 20.96 46.84
C ARG A 76 -21.68 20.30 45.60
N ALA A 77 -22.62 20.94 44.92
CA ALA A 77 -23.22 20.41 43.69
C ALA A 77 -22.15 20.13 42.61
N VAL A 78 -21.21 21.07 42.41
CA VAL A 78 -20.10 20.89 41.46
C VAL A 78 -19.18 19.74 41.88
N ARG A 79 -18.86 19.61 43.17
CA ARG A 79 -18.05 18.50 43.70
C ARG A 79 -18.74 17.15 43.52
N GLU A 80 -20.04 17.05 43.80
CA GLU A 80 -20.82 15.83 43.60
C GLU A 80 -20.82 15.42 42.12
N GLN A 81 -21.03 16.38 41.22
CA GLN A 81 -20.97 16.12 39.78
C GLN A 81 -19.58 15.65 39.34
N LEU A 82 -18.52 16.27 39.85
CA LEU A 82 -17.14 15.88 39.55
C LEU A 82 -16.82 14.47 40.08
N GLU A 83 -17.36 14.08 41.23
CA GLU A 83 -17.19 12.73 41.77
C GLU A 83 -17.95 11.69 40.93
N VAL A 84 -19.18 11.99 40.49
CA VAL A 84 -19.94 11.15 39.56
C VAL A 84 -19.19 10.97 38.24
N GLU A 85 -18.65 12.05 37.68
CA GLU A 85 -17.84 11.99 36.45
C GLU A 85 -16.54 11.23 36.65
N SER A 86 -15.86 11.39 37.79
CA SER A 86 -14.64 10.65 38.13
C SER A 86 -14.92 9.15 38.21
N ILE A 87 -16.02 8.74 38.88
CA ILE A 87 -16.47 7.34 38.93
C ILE A 87 -16.83 6.83 37.52
N GLY A 88 -17.51 7.64 36.72
CA GLY A 88 -17.83 7.34 35.33
C GLY A 88 -16.57 7.09 34.48
N ASN A 89 -15.58 7.98 34.60
CA ASN A 89 -14.28 7.86 33.94
C ASN A 89 -13.50 6.63 34.42
N CYS A 90 -13.52 6.30 35.71
CA CYS A 90 -12.92 5.07 36.23
C CYS A 90 -13.57 3.82 35.63
N LYS A 91 -14.92 3.77 35.53
CA LYS A 91 -15.63 2.67 34.86
C LYS A 91 -15.27 2.56 33.39
N LEU A 92 -15.19 3.70 32.69
CA LEU A 92 -14.81 3.73 31.28
C LEU A 92 -13.38 3.22 31.08
N ARG A 93 -12.42 3.67 31.90
CA ARG A 93 -11.03 3.18 31.86
C ARG A 93 -10.94 1.67 32.09
N TYR A 94 -11.68 1.16 33.07
CA TYR A 94 -11.75 -0.28 33.33
C TYR A 94 -12.32 -1.06 32.13
N ASN A 95 -13.39 -0.55 31.51
CA ASN A 95 -13.99 -1.18 30.34
C ASN A 95 -13.05 -1.18 29.13
N ILE A 96 -12.36 -0.06 28.88
CA ILE A 96 -11.36 0.04 27.82
C ILE A 96 -10.26 -1.00 28.04
N LEU A 97 -9.69 -1.07 29.26
CA LEU A 97 -8.63 -2.02 29.58
C LEU A 97 -9.07 -3.47 29.35
N ASN A 98 -10.28 -3.83 29.83
CA ASN A 98 -10.84 -5.17 29.66
C ASN A 98 -11.10 -5.51 28.17
N MET A 99 -11.57 -4.55 27.37
CA MET A 99 -11.73 -4.75 25.92
C MET A 99 -10.38 -4.89 25.21
N THR A 100 -9.37 -4.12 25.61
CA THR A 100 -8.01 -4.23 25.07
C THR A 100 -7.40 -5.60 25.36
N ASP A 101 -7.56 -6.13 26.58
CA ASP A 101 -7.05 -7.46 26.92
C ASP A 101 -7.78 -8.57 26.15
N ARG A 102 -9.11 -8.48 25.99
CA ARG A 102 -9.87 -9.43 25.15
C ARG A 102 -9.43 -9.40 23.69
N LEU A 103 -9.29 -8.20 23.11
CA LEU A 103 -8.81 -8.04 21.74
C LEU A 103 -7.39 -8.61 21.58
N ARG A 104 -6.51 -8.41 22.58
CA ARG A 104 -5.17 -8.99 22.58
C ARG A 104 -5.23 -10.52 22.56
N ASP A 105 -6.07 -11.12 23.40
CA ASP A 105 -6.23 -12.57 23.47
C ASP A 105 -6.82 -13.16 22.18
N ASP A 106 -7.79 -12.48 21.56
CA ASP A 106 -8.37 -12.88 20.28
C ASP A 106 -7.33 -12.81 19.15
N ILE A 107 -6.56 -11.72 19.07
CA ILE A 107 -5.44 -11.59 18.11
C ILE A 107 -4.40 -12.70 18.31
N LEU A 108 -4.06 -13.03 19.55
CA LEU A 108 -3.12 -14.12 19.84
C LEU A 108 -3.68 -15.49 19.42
N ARG A 109 -4.98 -15.72 19.61
CA ARG A 109 -5.67 -16.95 19.19
C ARG A 109 -5.70 -17.08 17.67
N ASP A 110 -6.06 -16.01 16.96
CA ASP A 110 -6.10 -16.00 15.49
C ASP A 110 -4.70 -16.18 14.90
N LYS A 111 -3.69 -15.55 15.50
CA LYS A 111 -2.29 -15.75 15.12
C LYS A 111 -1.84 -17.20 15.33
N ALA A 112 -2.28 -17.86 16.39
CA ALA A 112 -1.97 -19.26 16.63
C ALA A 112 -2.68 -20.17 15.61
N ALA A 113 -3.95 -19.90 15.31
CA ALA A 113 -4.72 -20.63 14.30
C ALA A 113 -4.12 -20.48 12.89
N ALA A 114 -3.75 -19.26 12.49
CA ALA A 114 -3.08 -19.00 11.22
C ALA A 114 -1.72 -19.72 11.13
N ARG A 115 -0.93 -19.74 12.21
CA ARG A 115 0.33 -20.49 12.25
C ARG A 115 0.13 -22.00 12.12
N ALA A 116 -0.93 -22.56 12.73
CA ALA A 116 -1.26 -23.97 12.58
C ALA A 116 -1.68 -24.29 11.14
N SER A 117 -2.58 -23.49 10.56
CA SER A 117 -3.01 -23.63 9.16
C SER A 117 -1.83 -23.54 8.19
N ASN A 118 -0.94 -22.56 8.35
CA ASN A 118 0.24 -22.42 7.50
C ASN A 118 1.21 -23.60 7.67
N ALA A 119 1.33 -24.17 8.87
CA ALA A 119 2.17 -25.35 9.08
C ALA A 119 1.59 -26.58 8.36
N GLU A 120 0.27 -26.76 8.39
CA GLU A 120 -0.42 -27.83 7.65
C GLU A 120 -0.25 -27.68 6.13
N GLU A 121 -0.40 -26.46 5.61
CA GLU A 121 -0.19 -26.15 4.19
C GLU A 121 1.26 -26.40 3.75
N ILE A 122 2.25 -25.98 4.56
CA ILE A 122 3.67 -26.25 4.28
C ILE A 122 3.94 -27.76 4.25
N GLU A 123 3.38 -28.53 5.18
CA GLU A 123 3.52 -30.00 5.18
C GLU A 123 2.78 -30.67 4.02
N GLN A 124 1.68 -30.11 3.53
CA GLN A 124 1.04 -30.54 2.30
C GLN A 124 1.94 -30.27 1.09
N LEU A 125 2.45 -29.05 0.94
CA LEU A 125 3.35 -28.68 -0.15
C LEU A 125 4.63 -29.52 -0.15
N ARG A 126 5.19 -29.85 1.02
CA ARG A 126 6.33 -30.77 1.14
C ARG A 126 6.01 -32.17 0.62
N ARG A 127 4.82 -32.69 0.94
CA ARG A 127 4.35 -33.99 0.43
C ARG A 127 4.15 -33.97 -1.08
N GLU A 128 3.52 -32.94 -1.62
CA GLU A 128 3.32 -32.75 -3.06
C GLU A 128 4.66 -32.60 -3.81
N LEU A 129 5.59 -31.84 -3.25
CA LEU A 129 6.94 -31.69 -3.81
C LEU A 129 7.69 -33.03 -3.82
N SER A 130 7.62 -33.80 -2.73
CA SER A 130 8.21 -35.14 -2.66
C SER A 130 7.61 -36.09 -3.71
N LEU A 131 6.29 -36.04 -3.92
CA LEU A 131 5.61 -36.85 -4.93
C LEU A 131 6.01 -36.42 -6.35
N SER A 132 6.12 -35.11 -6.60
CA SER A 132 6.60 -34.56 -7.86
C SER A 132 8.04 -35.01 -8.16
N PHE A 133 8.94 -34.99 -7.17
CA PHE A 133 10.30 -35.51 -7.30
C PHE A 133 10.33 -37.01 -7.66
N GLN A 134 9.48 -37.83 -7.04
CA GLN A 134 9.38 -39.25 -7.40
C GLN A 134 8.93 -39.43 -8.85
N MET A 135 7.90 -38.70 -9.29
CA MET A 135 7.45 -38.75 -10.69
C MET A 135 8.51 -38.27 -11.68
N LEU A 136 9.30 -37.25 -11.30
CA LEU A 136 10.42 -36.76 -12.11
C LEU A 136 11.49 -37.85 -12.29
N GLU A 137 11.84 -38.55 -11.21
CA GLU A 137 12.84 -39.60 -11.27
C GLU A 137 12.34 -40.83 -12.06
N GLU A 138 11.05 -41.16 -11.97
CA GLU A 138 10.42 -42.17 -12.83
C GLU A 138 10.43 -41.77 -14.31
N LYS A 139 10.07 -40.52 -14.62
CA LYS A 139 10.14 -40.01 -16.00
C LYS A 139 11.56 -40.01 -16.54
N LYS A 140 12.54 -39.65 -15.71
CA LYS A 140 13.97 -39.69 -16.06
C LYS A 140 14.42 -41.12 -16.38
N LYS A 141 14.06 -42.10 -15.55
CA LYS A 141 14.30 -43.53 -15.84
C LYS A 141 13.68 -43.94 -17.17
N LYS A 142 12.44 -43.52 -17.43
CA LYS A 142 11.72 -43.83 -18.68
C LYS A 142 12.35 -43.19 -19.92
N ILE A 143 12.83 -41.94 -19.80
CA ILE A 143 13.60 -41.28 -20.86
C ILE A 143 14.90 -42.05 -21.13
N GLN A 144 15.60 -42.50 -20.08
CA GLN A 144 16.82 -43.28 -20.24
C GLN A 144 16.57 -44.63 -20.93
N GLU A 145 15.50 -45.33 -20.57
CA GLU A 145 15.06 -46.54 -21.28
C GLU A 145 14.73 -46.30 -22.76
N LEU A 146 14.06 -45.18 -23.07
CA LEU A 146 13.75 -44.81 -24.46
C LEU A 146 15.01 -44.45 -25.25
N LEU A 147 15.99 -43.79 -24.64
CA LEU A 147 17.27 -43.48 -25.28
C LEU A 147 18.05 -44.76 -25.62
N GLU A 148 18.08 -45.74 -24.71
CA GLU A 148 18.71 -47.04 -25.00
C GLU A 148 17.99 -47.79 -26.14
N LYS A 149 16.65 -47.76 -26.17
CA LYS A 149 15.88 -48.31 -27.30
C LYS A 149 16.18 -47.58 -28.62
N HIS A 150 16.28 -46.26 -28.59
CA HIS A 150 16.61 -45.48 -29.78
C HIS A 150 18.01 -45.82 -30.30
N LYS A 151 19.01 -45.98 -29.42
CA LYS A 151 20.36 -46.43 -29.81
C LYS A 151 20.33 -47.78 -30.51
N LEU A 152 19.55 -48.74 -29.98
CA LEU A 152 19.39 -50.05 -30.61
C LEU A 152 18.73 -49.96 -32.00
N LEU A 153 17.67 -49.18 -32.12
CA LEU A 153 17.00 -48.95 -33.41
C LEU A 153 17.89 -48.24 -34.42
N GLN A 154 18.73 -47.29 -33.97
CA GLN A 154 19.68 -46.61 -34.84
C GLN A 154 20.74 -47.58 -35.37
N ALA A 155 21.29 -48.45 -34.51
CA ALA A 155 22.24 -49.48 -34.95
C ALA A 155 21.62 -50.42 -35.99
N GLU A 156 20.35 -50.78 -35.82
CA GLU A 156 19.61 -51.61 -36.77
C GLU A 156 19.34 -50.87 -38.10
N LEU A 157 18.99 -49.58 -38.04
CA LEU A 157 18.83 -48.74 -39.22
C LEU A 157 20.15 -48.62 -40.01
N ASP A 158 21.27 -48.44 -39.30
CA ASP A 158 22.59 -48.34 -39.92
C ASP A 158 22.99 -49.67 -40.58
N ARG A 159 22.67 -50.81 -39.95
CA ARG A 159 22.84 -52.15 -40.54
C ARG A 159 22.04 -52.30 -41.84
N VAL A 160 20.74 -52.01 -41.81
CA VAL A 160 19.86 -52.11 -42.99
C VAL A 160 20.28 -51.12 -44.09
N SER A 161 20.72 -49.93 -43.72
CA SER A 161 21.25 -48.93 -44.66
C SER A 161 22.54 -49.42 -45.34
N ALA A 162 23.44 -50.07 -44.59
CA ALA A 162 24.65 -50.67 -45.16
C ALA A 162 24.31 -51.79 -46.15
N GLU A 163 23.39 -52.69 -45.80
CA GLU A 163 22.88 -53.76 -46.68
C GLU A 163 22.23 -53.17 -47.95
N HIS A 164 21.44 -52.11 -47.81
CA HIS A 164 20.81 -51.44 -48.95
C HIS A 164 21.84 -50.77 -49.87
N LYS A 165 22.88 -50.13 -49.31
CA LYS A 165 23.98 -49.55 -50.09
C LYS A 165 24.76 -50.61 -50.85
N GLU A 166 25.03 -51.75 -50.23
CA GLU A 166 25.67 -52.89 -50.90
C GLU A 166 24.81 -53.40 -52.07
N LEU A 167 23.49 -53.48 -51.87
CA LEU A 167 22.55 -53.83 -52.92
C LEU A 167 22.56 -52.82 -54.07
N ILE A 168 22.54 -51.51 -53.77
CA ILE A 168 22.65 -50.44 -54.78
C ILE A 168 23.98 -50.56 -55.54
N LEU A 169 25.10 -50.80 -54.86
CA LEU A 169 26.39 -50.97 -55.51
C LEU A 169 26.37 -52.17 -56.47
N SER A 170 25.80 -53.30 -56.05
CA SER A 170 25.65 -54.48 -56.91
C SER A 170 24.78 -54.19 -58.14
N LEU A 171 23.71 -53.40 -57.96
CA LEU A 171 22.77 -53.04 -59.01
C LEU A 171 23.38 -52.03 -59.99
N ASN A 172 24.15 -51.06 -59.48
CA ASN A 172 24.90 -50.11 -60.28
C ASN A 172 25.99 -50.80 -61.10
N VAL A 173 26.72 -51.78 -60.55
CA VAL A 173 27.65 -52.60 -61.33
C VAL A 173 26.93 -53.31 -62.48
N LEU A 174 25.75 -53.88 -62.23
CA LEU A 174 24.89 -54.50 -63.24
C LEU A 174 24.42 -53.51 -64.31
N ILE A 175 24.03 -52.30 -63.91
CA ILE A 175 23.59 -51.22 -64.81
C ILE A 175 24.77 -50.70 -65.65
N SER A 176 25.93 -50.44 -65.05
CA SER A 176 27.15 -50.02 -65.76
C SER A 176 27.64 -51.08 -66.74
N LEU A 177 27.51 -52.38 -66.41
CA LEU A 177 27.79 -53.48 -67.35
C LEU A 177 26.81 -53.48 -68.54
N ARG A 178 25.58 -52.97 -68.33
CA ARG A 178 24.54 -52.86 -69.36
C ARG A 178 24.71 -51.59 -70.21
N TYR A 179 25.08 -50.47 -69.61
CA TYR A 179 25.34 -49.19 -70.29
C TYR A 179 26.62 -49.19 -71.10
N SER A 180 27.72 -49.77 -70.59
CA SER A 180 28.95 -49.96 -71.39
C SER A 180 28.74 -50.85 -72.62
N ARG A 181 27.72 -51.73 -72.59
CA ARG A 181 27.24 -52.49 -73.75
C ARG A 181 26.42 -51.65 -74.75
N GLN A 182 25.91 -50.50 -74.34
CA GLN A 182 25.03 -49.61 -75.12
C GLN A 182 25.77 -48.35 -75.63
N ASP A 183 26.80 -47.88 -74.91
CA ASP A 183 27.62 -46.70 -75.27
C ASP A 183 28.57 -46.94 -76.44
N VAL A 184 29.00 -48.18 -76.69
CA VAL A 184 29.78 -48.51 -77.92
C VAL A 184 28.95 -48.30 -79.20
N ALA A 185 27.62 -48.19 -79.09
CA ALA A 185 26.73 -47.92 -80.23
C ALA A 185 26.36 -46.43 -80.42
N LEU A 186 26.66 -45.53 -79.48
CA LEU A 186 26.19 -44.13 -79.51
C LEU A 186 27.31 -43.06 -79.55
N GLU A 187 28.58 -43.40 -79.31
CA GLU A 187 29.70 -42.45 -79.42
C GLU A 187 30.12 -42.10 -80.87
N ARG A 188 29.29 -42.35 -81.88
CA ARG A 188 29.54 -41.92 -83.28
C ARG A 188 28.81 -40.65 -83.72
N GLU A 189 28.07 -39.94 -82.85
CA GLU A 189 27.14 -38.92 -83.36
C GLU A 189 27.00 -37.57 -82.63
N ARG A 190 27.86 -37.17 -81.68
CA ARG A 190 27.81 -35.78 -81.13
C ARG A 190 29.18 -35.19 -80.82
N PHE A 191 29.88 -34.83 -81.87
CA PHE A 191 30.86 -33.74 -81.87
C PHE A 191 30.40 -32.74 -82.93
N THR A 192 29.93 -31.57 -82.48
CA THR A 192 30.00 -30.21 -83.09
C THR A 192 28.80 -29.37 -82.62
N GLU A 193 29.07 -28.13 -82.22
CA GLU A 193 28.14 -27.02 -81.94
C GLU A 193 27.67 -26.83 -80.48
N GLU A 194 28.57 -26.37 -79.61
CA GLU A 194 28.21 -25.56 -78.44
C GLU A 194 29.42 -24.68 -78.00
N GLU A 195 29.99 -23.95 -78.96
CA GLU A 195 31.17 -23.07 -78.77
C GLU A 195 30.88 -21.58 -79.08
N ASP A 196 29.65 -21.20 -79.46
CA ASP A 196 29.36 -19.86 -80.04
C ASP A 196 28.51 -18.89 -79.19
N ASP A 197 28.09 -19.28 -77.98
CA ASP A 197 27.24 -18.43 -77.12
C ASP A 197 27.97 -17.72 -75.97
N LEU A 198 29.26 -17.98 -75.75
CA LEU A 198 30.04 -17.35 -74.67
C LEU A 198 30.72 -16.03 -75.05
N ASP A 199 30.94 -15.75 -76.34
CA ASP A 199 31.71 -14.56 -76.77
C ASP A 199 30.87 -13.28 -76.93
N LYS A 200 29.53 -13.35 -76.91
CA LYS A 200 28.66 -12.16 -77.11
C LYS A 200 28.35 -11.37 -75.84
N GLU A 201 28.47 -11.96 -74.66
CA GLU A 201 28.06 -11.31 -73.40
C GLU A 201 29.18 -10.41 -72.81
N ILE A 202 30.45 -10.67 -73.15
CA ILE A 202 31.60 -9.94 -72.60
C ILE A 202 31.78 -8.55 -73.25
N ALA A 203 31.43 -8.39 -74.53
CA ALA A 203 31.64 -7.14 -75.26
C ALA A 203 30.68 -6.00 -74.85
N LYS A 204 29.50 -6.31 -74.28
CA LYS A 204 28.43 -5.33 -74.03
C LYS A 204 28.63 -4.50 -72.76
N ARG A 205 29.38 -4.99 -71.75
CA ARG A 205 29.55 -4.30 -70.46
C ARG A 205 30.72 -3.32 -70.38
N MET A 206 31.72 -3.41 -71.26
CA MET A 206 32.87 -2.48 -71.21
C MET A 206 32.62 -1.10 -71.83
N GLY A 207 31.58 -0.93 -72.65
CA GLY A 207 31.31 0.35 -73.34
C GLY A 207 30.65 1.45 -72.48
N GLN A 208 29.91 1.09 -71.44
CA GLN A 208 29.06 2.04 -70.70
C GLN A 208 29.80 2.87 -69.63
N ILE A 209 31.03 2.48 -69.25
CA ILE A 209 31.79 3.16 -68.18
C ILE A 209 32.61 4.37 -68.70
N LYS A 210 32.70 4.57 -70.03
CA LYS A 210 33.61 5.58 -70.61
C LYS A 210 32.96 6.94 -70.94
N GLN A 211 31.63 7.06 -70.99
CA GLN A 211 30.93 8.29 -71.45
C GLN A 211 30.39 9.22 -70.35
N GLN A 212 30.39 8.83 -69.07
CA GLN A 212 29.90 9.69 -67.98
C GLN A 212 30.94 10.69 -67.41
N ARG A 213 32.15 10.77 -67.99
CA ARG A 213 33.20 11.71 -67.54
C ARG A 213 33.20 13.08 -68.24
N GLU A 214 32.35 13.31 -69.25
CA GLU A 214 32.39 14.53 -70.07
C GLU A 214 31.38 15.63 -69.67
N GLU A 215 30.40 15.36 -68.79
CA GLU A 215 29.40 16.39 -68.40
C GLU A 215 29.87 17.35 -67.28
N VAL A 216 30.98 17.05 -66.59
CA VAL A 216 31.50 17.89 -65.48
C VAL A 216 32.22 19.17 -65.99
N GLU A 217 32.53 19.26 -67.29
CA GLU A 217 33.29 20.38 -67.86
C GLU A 217 32.41 21.62 -68.22
N LYS A 218 31.08 21.47 -68.29
CA LYS A 218 30.17 22.59 -68.66
C LYS A 218 29.83 23.57 -67.53
N ILE A 219 30.12 23.24 -66.26
CA ILE A 219 29.83 24.12 -65.12
C ILE A 219 30.90 25.24 -64.94
N GLY A 220 32.05 25.15 -65.63
CA GLY A 220 33.15 26.12 -65.52
C GLY A 220 32.95 27.48 -66.22
N LEU A 221 31.97 27.62 -67.12
CA LEU A 221 31.83 28.82 -67.97
C LEU A 221 30.92 29.93 -67.38
N GLU A 222 30.18 29.68 -66.30
CA GLU A 222 29.29 30.69 -65.68
C GLU A 222 29.99 31.60 -64.65
N LEU A 223 31.23 31.30 -64.25
CA LEU A 223 31.94 32.03 -63.18
C LEU A 223 32.69 33.29 -63.64
N GLU A 224 32.91 33.47 -64.95
CA GLU A 224 33.68 34.60 -65.49
C GLU A 224 32.83 35.88 -65.70
N ASN A 225 31.50 35.75 -65.75
CA ASN A 225 30.56 36.88 -65.96
C ASN A 225 30.36 37.76 -64.70
N LEU A 226 30.79 37.32 -63.51
CA LEU A 226 30.66 38.07 -62.25
C LEU A 226 31.83 39.02 -61.94
N LYS A 227 32.96 38.93 -62.65
CA LYS A 227 34.14 39.80 -62.41
C LYS A 227 34.06 41.19 -63.08
N GLU A 228 33.25 41.36 -64.12
CA GLU A 228 33.16 42.62 -64.89
C GLU A 228 32.43 43.75 -64.12
N LYS A 229 31.38 43.42 -63.34
CA LYS A 229 30.56 44.41 -62.58
C LYS A 229 31.28 45.09 -61.40
N LYS A 230 32.47 44.61 -60.97
CA LYS A 230 33.22 45.19 -59.84
C LYS A 230 34.06 46.42 -60.24
N ARG A 231 34.37 46.63 -61.53
CA ARG A 231 35.24 47.73 -61.99
C ARG A 231 34.52 49.08 -62.12
N GLU A 232 33.21 49.13 -62.37
CA GLU A 232 32.47 50.38 -62.63
C GLU A 232 32.18 51.26 -61.38
N THR A 233 32.12 50.69 -60.17
CA THR A 233 31.76 51.47 -58.97
C THR A 233 32.92 52.29 -58.38
N LYS A 234 34.17 52.05 -58.79
CA LYS A 234 35.35 52.72 -58.25
C LYS A 234 35.59 54.13 -58.84
N SER A 235 34.98 54.46 -59.97
CA SER A 235 35.19 55.72 -60.70
C SER A 235 34.43 56.92 -60.10
N LYS A 236 33.23 56.70 -59.53
CA LYS A 236 32.31 57.76 -59.04
C LYS A 236 32.74 58.47 -57.75
N ILE A 237 33.71 57.92 -56.99
CA ILE A 237 34.12 58.49 -55.70
C ILE A 237 35.11 59.66 -55.86
N LYS A 238 35.81 59.79 -57.00
CA LYS A 238 36.82 60.83 -57.19
C LYS A 238 36.26 62.24 -57.44
N GLU A 239 35.04 62.40 -57.93
CA GLU A 239 34.46 63.72 -58.25
C GLU A 239 34.00 64.51 -57.01
N LEU A 240 33.57 63.84 -55.93
CA LEU A 240 33.03 64.50 -54.73
C LEU A 240 34.09 65.21 -53.85
N PHE A 241 35.38 64.99 -54.06
CA PHE A 241 36.43 65.56 -53.21
C PHE A 241 36.77 67.03 -53.56
N GLN A 242 36.31 67.53 -54.71
CA GLN A 242 36.73 68.83 -55.25
C GLN A 242 35.85 70.01 -54.77
N GLU A 243 34.62 69.77 -54.30
CA GLU A 243 33.72 70.81 -53.79
C GLU A 243 34.04 71.29 -52.35
N THR A 244 34.82 70.53 -51.58
CA THR A 244 35.05 70.82 -50.15
C THR A 244 36.01 72.00 -49.91
N THR A 245 36.79 72.42 -50.91
CA THR A 245 37.83 73.45 -50.73
C THR A 245 37.34 74.91 -50.81
N GLU A 246 36.16 75.19 -51.37
CA GLU A 246 35.66 76.58 -51.48
C GLU A 246 35.06 77.14 -50.17
N LEU A 247 34.58 76.29 -49.26
CA LEU A 247 33.95 76.71 -48.00
C LEU A 247 34.91 77.33 -46.97
N GLN A 248 36.22 77.17 -47.13
CA GLN A 248 37.22 77.57 -46.13
C GLN A 248 37.52 79.09 -46.13
N GLY A 249 37.21 79.81 -47.22
CA GLY A 249 37.49 81.25 -47.33
C GLY A 249 36.58 82.17 -46.51
N ASN A 250 35.35 81.77 -46.22
CA ASN A 250 34.35 82.61 -45.53
C ASN A 250 34.56 82.72 -44.01
N VAL A 251 35.45 81.90 -43.43
CA VAL A 251 35.66 81.81 -41.97
C VAL A 251 36.49 82.98 -41.43
N GLN A 252 37.37 83.58 -42.23
CA GLN A 252 38.31 84.61 -41.76
C GLN A 252 37.67 86.00 -41.57
N SER A 253 36.53 86.32 -42.19
CA SER A 253 35.89 87.62 -42.01
C SER A 253 35.09 87.75 -40.70
N LEU A 254 34.86 86.64 -39.99
CA LEU A 254 34.10 86.59 -38.73
C LEU A 254 34.93 86.96 -37.48
N GLU A 255 36.26 86.82 -37.53
CA GLU A 255 37.13 87.04 -36.36
C GLU A 255 37.21 88.51 -35.90
N MET A 256 37.10 89.48 -36.82
CA MET A 256 37.26 90.90 -36.47
C MET A 256 36.03 91.51 -35.77
N SER A 257 34.88 90.86 -35.84
CA SER A 257 33.65 91.23 -35.11
C SER A 257 33.70 90.82 -33.62
N HIS A 258 34.54 89.84 -33.30
CA HIS A 258 34.59 89.19 -31.99
C HIS A 258 35.14 90.09 -30.86
N CYS A 259 36.14 90.93 -31.14
CA CYS A 259 36.82 91.74 -30.11
C CYS A 259 35.94 92.82 -29.46
N SER A 260 34.91 93.34 -30.15
CA SER A 260 34.02 94.36 -29.55
C SER A 260 32.99 93.75 -28.59
N CYS A 261 32.71 92.45 -28.71
CA CYS A 261 31.76 91.73 -27.87
C CYS A 261 32.39 91.32 -26.52
N GLU A 262 33.71 91.13 -26.48
CA GLU A 262 34.46 90.71 -25.29
C GLU A 262 34.44 91.72 -24.13
N GLN A 263 34.35 93.02 -24.41
CA GLN A 263 34.35 94.05 -23.36
C GLN A 263 33.00 94.15 -22.63
N GLN A 264 31.87 93.97 -23.33
CA GLN A 264 30.55 93.94 -22.68
C GLN A 264 30.33 92.64 -21.89
N LEU A 265 30.96 91.53 -22.31
CA LEU A 265 30.93 90.26 -21.59
C LEU A 265 31.60 90.33 -20.21
N GLN A 266 32.63 91.16 -20.03
CA GLN A 266 33.33 91.28 -18.74
C GLN A 266 32.48 91.93 -17.64
N GLU A 267 31.62 92.89 -17.97
CA GLU A 267 30.71 93.52 -16.98
C GLU A 267 29.56 92.57 -16.59
N GLU A 268 29.02 91.79 -17.53
CA GLU A 268 28.03 90.75 -17.19
C GLU A 268 28.63 89.60 -16.36
N ILE A 269 29.92 89.29 -16.52
CA ILE A 269 30.61 88.26 -15.73
C ILE A 269 30.66 88.64 -14.24
N LEU A 270 30.72 89.92 -13.89
CA LEU A 270 30.70 90.35 -12.48
C LEU A 270 29.31 90.28 -11.86
N GLN A 271 28.25 90.63 -12.61
CA GLN A 271 26.87 90.51 -12.13
C GLN A 271 26.39 89.05 -12.04
N THR A 272 26.82 88.19 -12.96
CA THR A 272 26.51 86.75 -12.92
C THR A 272 27.20 86.02 -11.76
N LYS A 273 28.36 86.49 -11.28
CA LYS A 273 29.02 85.92 -10.09
C LYS A 273 28.24 86.17 -8.79
N GLU A 274 27.64 87.34 -8.64
CA GLU A 274 26.81 87.69 -7.47
C GLU A 274 25.50 86.88 -7.45
N LEU A 275 24.82 86.78 -8.60
CA LEU A 275 23.61 85.96 -8.76
C LEU A 275 23.89 84.46 -8.56
N ASN A 276 25.04 83.96 -9.04
CA ASN A 276 25.45 82.58 -8.79
C ASN A 276 25.67 82.27 -7.30
N GLY A 277 26.12 83.25 -6.50
CA GLY A 277 26.25 83.09 -5.05
C GLY A 277 24.92 82.87 -4.33
N GLN A 278 23.84 83.50 -4.79
CA GLN A 278 22.49 83.31 -4.25
C GLN A 278 21.84 82.01 -4.76
N ILE A 279 22.04 81.67 -6.04
CA ILE A 279 21.58 80.41 -6.64
C ILE A 279 22.22 79.20 -5.95
N GLU A 280 23.51 79.26 -5.61
CA GLU A 280 24.18 78.14 -4.91
C GLU A 280 23.65 77.92 -3.49
N LYS A 281 23.28 78.99 -2.77
CA LYS A 281 22.65 78.86 -1.45
C LYS A 281 21.26 78.22 -1.56
N GLN A 282 20.46 78.60 -2.56
CA GLN A 282 19.16 77.99 -2.80
C GLN A 282 19.28 76.55 -3.31
N LYS A 283 20.25 76.23 -4.19
CA LYS A 283 20.53 74.86 -4.64
C LYS A 283 20.91 73.93 -3.49
N LYS A 284 21.72 74.40 -2.55
CA LYS A 284 22.07 73.61 -1.36
C LYS A 284 20.85 73.30 -0.50
N HIS A 285 19.93 74.25 -0.35
CA HIS A 285 18.67 74.06 0.37
C HIS A 285 17.70 73.12 -0.37
N SER A 286 17.56 73.27 -1.69
CA SER A 286 16.76 72.36 -2.51
C SER A 286 17.30 70.93 -2.51
N LYS A 287 18.64 70.75 -2.56
CA LYS A 287 19.26 69.42 -2.47
C LYS A 287 18.99 68.74 -1.13
N THR A 288 19.08 69.46 -0.02
CA THR A 288 18.78 68.87 1.30
C THR A 288 17.30 68.51 1.44
N LEU A 289 16.41 69.31 0.84
CA LEU A 289 14.98 69.00 0.82
C LEU A 289 14.67 67.79 -0.08
N GLU A 290 15.30 67.70 -1.25
CA GLU A 290 15.16 66.61 -2.22
C GLU A 290 15.74 65.29 -1.69
N GLU A 291 16.91 65.34 -1.02
CA GLU A 291 17.51 64.18 -0.34
C GLU A 291 16.59 63.64 0.77
N ASN A 292 16.00 64.52 1.58
CA ASN A 292 15.04 64.12 2.61
C ASN A 292 13.77 63.53 2.00
N PHE A 293 13.25 64.12 0.92
CA PHE A 293 12.04 63.65 0.25
C PHE A 293 12.28 62.28 -0.43
N ASN A 294 13.43 62.10 -1.07
CA ASN A 294 13.85 60.83 -1.67
C ASN A 294 14.07 59.74 -0.61
N LEU A 295 14.61 60.09 0.56
CA LEU A 295 14.75 59.15 1.67
C LEU A 295 13.37 58.69 2.17
N THR A 296 12.41 59.61 2.32
CA THR A 296 11.04 59.23 2.70
C THR A 296 10.32 58.41 1.62
N LEU A 297 10.50 58.72 0.34
CA LEU A 297 9.94 57.92 -0.76
C LEU A 297 10.54 56.52 -0.79
N LYS A 298 11.85 56.39 -0.58
CA LYS A 298 12.52 55.09 -0.55
C LYS A 298 12.04 54.23 0.61
N ASN A 299 11.88 54.81 1.79
CA ASN A 299 11.34 54.10 2.95
C ASN A 299 9.89 53.64 2.73
N LEU A 300 9.02 54.50 2.17
CA LEU A 300 7.65 54.13 1.82
C LEU A 300 7.61 53.05 0.72
N GLN A 301 8.52 53.09 -0.24
CA GLN A 301 8.61 52.09 -1.31
C GLN A 301 9.10 50.74 -0.78
N GLU A 302 10.01 50.72 0.19
CA GLU A 302 10.45 49.51 0.90
C GLU A 302 9.31 48.92 1.76
N GLU A 303 8.53 49.76 2.46
CA GLU A 303 7.33 49.32 3.20
C GLU A 303 6.26 48.72 2.28
N ILE A 304 5.96 49.37 1.15
CA ILE A 304 5.02 48.84 0.14
C ILE A 304 5.52 47.49 -0.41
N SER A 305 6.82 47.39 -0.69
CA SER A 305 7.41 46.13 -1.18
C SER A 305 7.32 45.01 -0.15
N GLY A 306 7.52 45.33 1.14
CA GLY A 306 7.34 44.38 2.24
C GLY A 306 5.91 43.89 2.37
N VAL A 307 4.93 44.80 2.32
CA VAL A 307 3.49 44.44 2.36
C VAL A 307 3.08 43.59 1.16
N GLU A 308 3.56 43.91 -0.04
CA GLU A 308 3.30 43.10 -1.24
C GLU A 308 3.92 41.70 -1.15
N GLU A 309 5.11 41.57 -0.57
CA GLU A 309 5.76 40.29 -0.36
C GLU A 309 5.00 39.43 0.67
N ASP A 310 4.55 40.03 1.77
CA ASP A 310 3.71 39.36 2.76
C ASP A 310 2.35 38.95 2.20
N GLN A 311 1.76 39.78 1.34
CA GLN A 311 0.52 39.44 0.63
C GLN A 311 0.72 38.27 -0.34
N LYS A 312 1.86 38.21 -1.06
CA LYS A 312 2.21 37.07 -1.92
C LYS A 312 2.44 35.79 -1.10
N LYS A 313 3.11 35.89 0.05
CA LYS A 313 3.30 34.76 0.99
C LYS A 313 1.96 34.25 1.52
N ALA A 314 1.04 35.15 1.89
CA ALA A 314 -0.30 34.80 2.34
C ALA A 314 -1.14 34.11 1.25
N LEU A 315 -1.08 34.60 0.01
CA LEU A 315 -1.75 33.98 -1.13
C LEU A 315 -1.16 32.60 -1.49
N ALA A 316 0.16 32.44 -1.40
CA ALA A 316 0.81 31.14 -1.60
C ALA A 316 0.40 30.13 -0.52
N ALA A 317 0.36 30.53 0.75
CA ALA A 317 -0.12 29.70 1.84
C ALA A 317 -1.59 29.30 1.66
N GLN A 318 -2.44 30.22 1.19
CA GLN A 318 -3.84 29.93 0.88
C GLN A 318 -3.99 28.91 -0.27
N LEU A 319 -3.12 28.97 -1.28
CA LEU A 319 -3.11 28.02 -2.40
C LEU A 319 -2.76 26.61 -1.92
N VAL A 320 -1.70 26.48 -1.10
CA VAL A 320 -1.29 25.20 -0.49
C VAL A 320 -2.40 24.62 0.40
N LEU A 321 -3.13 25.47 1.12
CA LEU A 321 -4.28 25.03 1.93
C LEU A 321 -5.43 24.50 1.05
N LYS A 322 -5.70 25.13 -0.10
CA LYS A 322 -6.70 24.66 -1.07
C LYS A 322 -6.29 23.34 -1.74
N GLU A 323 -5.01 23.19 -2.09
CA GLU A 323 -4.48 21.97 -2.68
C GLU A 323 -4.51 20.80 -1.70
N SER A 324 -4.13 21.03 -0.44
CA SER A 324 -4.23 20.02 0.61
C SER A 324 -5.68 19.60 0.90
N LEU A 325 -6.63 20.55 0.96
CA LEU A 325 -8.06 20.24 1.06
C LEU A 325 -8.56 19.41 -0.14
N ALA A 326 -8.13 19.73 -1.36
CA ALA A 326 -8.48 18.97 -2.55
C ALA A 326 -7.87 17.55 -2.52
N TYR A 327 -6.65 17.40 -2.02
CA TYR A 327 -5.99 16.11 -1.80
C TYR A 327 -6.78 15.26 -0.79
N TYR A 328 -7.11 15.80 0.39
CA TYR A 328 -7.91 15.07 1.39
C TYR A 328 -9.30 14.70 0.86
N SER A 329 -9.95 15.58 0.09
CA SER A 329 -11.23 15.26 -0.55
C SER A 329 -11.12 14.08 -1.53
N LYS A 330 -10.03 14.00 -2.31
CA LYS A 330 -9.77 12.85 -3.20
C LYS A 330 -9.48 11.56 -2.42
N VAL A 331 -8.71 11.64 -1.34
CA VAL A 331 -8.42 10.49 -0.46
C VAL A 331 -9.70 9.96 0.17
N CYS A 332 -10.57 10.83 0.69
CA CYS A 332 -11.86 10.42 1.25
C CYS A 332 -12.77 9.77 0.20
N LYS A 333 -12.81 10.29 -1.04
CA LYS A 333 -13.59 9.67 -2.13
C LYS A 333 -13.05 8.29 -2.52
N TYR A 334 -11.72 8.14 -2.56
CA TYR A 334 -11.10 6.86 -2.84
C TYR A 334 -11.38 5.83 -1.73
N GLN A 335 -11.25 6.23 -0.46
CA GLN A 335 -11.60 5.39 0.69
C GLN A 335 -13.08 4.99 0.67
N LEU A 336 -13.99 5.91 0.36
CA LEU A 336 -15.41 5.59 0.23
C LEU A 336 -15.65 4.54 -0.88
N GLY A 337 -14.97 4.68 -2.03
CA GLY A 337 -15.06 3.71 -3.12
C GLY A 337 -14.55 2.33 -2.73
N VAL A 338 -13.43 2.25 -2.01
CA VAL A 338 -12.89 0.96 -1.51
C VAL A 338 -13.81 0.36 -0.45
N GLU A 339 -14.42 1.16 0.41
CA GLU A 339 -15.41 0.68 1.38
C GLU A 339 -16.68 0.16 0.69
N ASP A 340 -17.16 0.84 -0.37
CA ASP A 340 -18.30 0.40 -1.16
C ASP A 340 -18.00 -0.90 -1.92
N GLU A 341 -16.80 -1.05 -2.48
CA GLU A 341 -16.34 -2.29 -3.13
C GLU A 341 -16.21 -3.43 -2.10
N SER A 342 -15.63 -3.16 -0.93
CA SER A 342 -15.55 -4.13 0.17
C SER A 342 -16.93 -4.55 0.68
N ARG A 343 -17.92 -3.64 0.68
CA ARG A 343 -19.32 -3.96 1.01
C ARG A 343 -19.97 -4.82 -0.07
N ALA A 344 -19.67 -4.56 -1.34
CA ALA A 344 -20.15 -5.38 -2.45
C ALA A 344 -19.57 -6.80 -2.37
N ASP A 345 -18.27 -6.94 -2.13
CA ASP A 345 -17.59 -8.23 -1.93
C ASP A 345 -18.19 -8.97 -0.73
N PHE A 346 -18.44 -8.28 0.38
CA PHE A 346 -19.08 -8.88 1.56
C PHE A 346 -20.49 -9.39 1.24
N LEU A 347 -21.28 -8.63 0.48
CA LEU A 347 -22.61 -9.07 0.03
C LEU A 347 -22.50 -10.29 -0.89
N GLU A 348 -21.57 -10.30 -1.84
CA GLU A 348 -21.33 -11.44 -2.73
C GLU A 348 -20.94 -12.69 -1.94
N VAL A 349 -19.96 -12.59 -1.04
CA VAL A 349 -19.54 -13.68 -0.15
C VAL A 349 -20.72 -14.15 0.70
N SER A 350 -21.54 -13.24 1.24
CA SER A 350 -22.74 -13.59 2.01
C SER A 350 -23.73 -14.39 1.15
N THR A 351 -24.00 -13.96 -0.08
CA THR A 351 -24.88 -14.71 -1.01
C THR A 351 -24.32 -16.06 -1.43
N ASN A 352 -23.00 -16.17 -1.60
CA ASN A 352 -22.32 -17.43 -1.93
C ASN A 352 -22.31 -18.40 -0.74
N MET A 353 -22.19 -17.89 0.49
CA MET A 353 -22.31 -18.69 1.70
C MET A 353 -23.75 -19.20 1.90
N GLU A 354 -24.75 -18.36 1.63
CA GLU A 354 -26.17 -18.74 1.65
C GLU A 354 -26.48 -19.84 0.61
N SER A 355 -25.98 -19.70 -0.62
CA SER A 355 -26.17 -20.71 -1.67
C SER A 355 -25.45 -22.02 -1.36
N SER A 356 -24.23 -21.95 -0.81
CA SER A 356 -23.48 -23.12 -0.35
C SER A 356 -24.18 -23.82 0.82
N ARG A 357 -24.76 -23.06 1.75
CA ARG A 357 -25.58 -23.58 2.86
C ARG A 357 -26.79 -24.35 2.33
N LEU A 358 -27.54 -23.75 1.39
CA LEU A 358 -28.70 -24.40 0.77
C LEU A 358 -28.31 -25.69 0.03
N GLN A 359 -27.20 -25.68 -0.72
CA GLN A 359 -26.69 -26.89 -1.37
C GLN A 359 -26.29 -27.97 -0.36
N LEU A 360 -25.71 -27.59 0.78
CA LEU A 360 -25.37 -28.53 1.85
C LEU A 360 -26.64 -29.14 2.45
N GLU A 361 -27.68 -28.33 2.67
CA GLU A 361 -28.99 -28.77 3.16
C GLU A 361 -29.65 -29.74 2.17
N GLU A 362 -29.59 -29.47 0.86
CA GLU A 362 -30.07 -30.38 -0.19
C GLU A 362 -29.29 -31.72 -0.20
N ARG A 363 -27.96 -31.66 -0.04
CA ARG A 363 -27.12 -32.87 0.06
C ARG A 363 -27.45 -33.67 1.31
N ILE A 364 -27.66 -33.02 2.45
CA ILE A 364 -28.09 -33.68 3.69
C ILE A 364 -29.46 -34.33 3.50
N ALA A 365 -30.42 -33.61 2.92
CA ALA A 365 -31.75 -34.16 2.63
C ALA A 365 -31.66 -35.38 1.69
N SER A 366 -30.79 -35.33 0.68
CA SER A 366 -30.54 -36.45 -0.23
C SER A 366 -29.89 -37.64 0.49
N ILE A 367 -28.91 -37.40 1.37
CA ILE A 367 -28.29 -38.45 2.19
C ILE A 367 -29.33 -39.09 3.11
N VAL A 368 -30.21 -38.31 3.73
CA VAL A 368 -31.30 -38.84 4.57
C VAL A 368 -32.26 -39.70 3.73
N LYS A 369 -32.60 -39.26 2.52
CA LYS A 369 -33.42 -40.04 1.58
C LYS A 369 -32.75 -41.37 1.21
N TYR A 370 -31.49 -41.34 0.80
CA TYR A 370 -30.75 -42.56 0.45
C TYR A 370 -30.54 -43.47 1.66
N SER A 371 -30.34 -42.92 2.86
CA SER A 371 -30.25 -43.72 4.09
C SER A 371 -31.55 -44.45 4.40
N LYS A 372 -32.70 -43.81 4.14
CA LYS A 372 -34.01 -44.46 4.24
C LYS A 372 -34.18 -45.57 3.20
N GLU A 373 -33.80 -45.33 1.94
CA GLU A 373 -33.83 -46.36 0.88
C GLU A 373 -32.91 -47.54 1.21
N ILE A 374 -31.73 -47.30 1.78
CA ILE A 374 -30.81 -48.35 2.24
C ILE A 374 -31.46 -49.18 3.35
N LEU A 375 -32.09 -48.55 4.34
CA LEU A 375 -32.81 -49.29 5.40
C LEU A 375 -33.97 -50.13 4.84
N GLU A 376 -34.70 -49.62 3.84
CA GLU A 376 -35.75 -50.38 3.16
C GLU A 376 -35.17 -51.59 2.40
N LEU A 377 -34.03 -51.42 1.73
CA LEU A 377 -33.31 -52.51 1.05
C LEU A 377 -32.73 -53.53 2.05
N GLU A 378 -32.19 -53.09 3.18
CA GLU A 378 -31.70 -53.97 4.25
C GLU A 378 -32.84 -54.79 4.84
N ASN A 379 -34.02 -54.21 5.03
CA ASN A 379 -35.22 -54.94 5.45
C ASN A 379 -35.65 -55.98 4.40
N MET A 380 -35.68 -55.62 3.10
CA MET A 380 -35.97 -56.59 2.03
C MET A 380 -34.93 -57.72 1.98
N ILE A 381 -33.65 -57.42 2.21
CA ILE A 381 -32.60 -58.45 2.29
C ILE A 381 -32.84 -59.37 3.48
N ALA A 382 -33.23 -58.83 4.64
CA ALA A 382 -33.55 -59.63 5.82
C ALA A 382 -34.75 -60.55 5.55
N GLU A 383 -35.83 -60.04 4.95
CA GLU A 383 -37.00 -60.84 4.54
C GLU A 383 -36.60 -61.96 3.56
N LEU A 384 -35.80 -61.65 2.54
CA LEU A 384 -35.30 -62.65 1.60
C LEU A 384 -34.40 -63.71 2.26
N GLN A 385 -33.64 -63.32 3.28
CA GLN A 385 -32.82 -64.26 4.06
C GLN A 385 -33.69 -65.18 4.92
N GLU A 386 -34.77 -64.67 5.52
CA GLU A 386 -35.76 -65.47 6.23
C GLU A 386 -36.47 -66.44 5.27
N ASP A 387 -36.90 -65.98 4.10
CA ASP A 387 -37.50 -66.82 3.06
C ASP A 387 -36.54 -67.92 2.60
N LYS A 388 -35.25 -67.60 2.45
CA LYS A 388 -34.23 -68.59 2.12
C LYS A 388 -34.05 -69.63 3.23
N GLU A 389 -34.13 -69.24 4.50
CA GLU A 389 -34.08 -70.14 5.65
C GLU A 389 -35.32 -71.06 5.68
N ILE A 390 -36.52 -70.49 5.48
CA ILE A 390 -37.77 -71.24 5.39
C ILE A 390 -37.71 -72.25 4.24
N ASN A 391 -37.28 -71.82 3.04
CA ASN A 391 -37.13 -72.69 1.88
C ASN A 391 -36.11 -73.81 2.13
N ARG A 392 -35.00 -73.52 2.82
CA ARG A 392 -34.02 -74.55 3.21
C ARG A 392 -34.68 -75.61 4.12
N ARG A 393 -35.45 -75.19 5.11
CA ARG A 393 -36.20 -76.10 6.01
C ARG A 393 -37.21 -76.94 5.24
N ILE A 394 -37.91 -76.36 4.27
CA ILE A 394 -38.86 -77.08 3.40
C ILE A 394 -38.11 -78.14 2.56
N VAL A 395 -37.00 -77.78 1.94
CA VAL A 395 -36.18 -78.71 1.13
C VAL A 395 -35.62 -79.84 2.00
N GLU A 396 -35.14 -79.53 3.20
CA GLU A 396 -34.67 -80.54 4.15
C GLU A 396 -35.80 -81.48 4.60
N SER A 397 -37.00 -80.95 4.84
CA SER A 397 -38.18 -81.77 5.15
C SER A 397 -38.53 -82.70 3.99
N LYS A 398 -38.61 -82.18 2.76
CA LYS A 398 -38.86 -82.99 1.55
C LYS A 398 -37.77 -84.04 1.31
N ARG A 399 -36.51 -83.70 1.59
CA ARG A 399 -35.40 -84.66 1.50
C ARG A 399 -35.54 -85.80 2.51
N LYS A 400 -35.97 -85.49 3.73
CA LYS A 400 -36.24 -86.52 4.75
C LYS A 400 -37.41 -87.42 4.35
N GLU A 401 -38.47 -86.85 3.79
CA GLU A 401 -39.62 -87.57 3.24
C GLU A 401 -39.19 -88.52 2.10
N LEU A 402 -38.47 -88.01 1.10
CA LEU A 402 -37.93 -88.81 -0.01
C LEU A 402 -36.99 -89.93 0.48
N LEU A 403 -36.25 -89.73 1.57
CA LEU A 403 -35.42 -90.79 2.16
C LEU A 403 -36.26 -91.90 2.79
N VAL A 404 -37.44 -91.59 3.33
CA VAL A 404 -38.39 -92.58 3.81
C VAL A 404 -38.98 -93.35 2.62
N ASP A 405 -39.43 -92.64 1.59
CA ASP A 405 -39.98 -93.25 0.36
C ASP A 405 -38.95 -94.15 -0.33
N LEU A 406 -37.69 -93.74 -0.38
CA LEU A 406 -36.61 -94.51 -0.99
C LEU A 406 -36.28 -95.77 -0.16
N LYS A 407 -36.37 -95.70 1.17
CA LYS A 407 -36.27 -96.90 2.02
C LYS A 407 -37.42 -97.86 1.75
N GLU A 408 -38.64 -97.35 1.58
CA GLU A 408 -39.80 -98.17 1.25
C GLU A 408 -39.65 -98.81 -0.15
N ALA A 409 -39.26 -98.03 -1.15
CA ALA A 409 -38.99 -98.54 -2.50
C ALA A 409 -37.88 -99.60 -2.49
N ASN A 410 -36.78 -99.39 -1.75
CA ASN A 410 -35.72 -100.39 -1.61
C ASN A 410 -36.21 -101.67 -0.92
N SER A 411 -37.15 -101.58 0.04
CA SER A 411 -37.76 -102.77 0.64
C SER A 411 -38.63 -103.55 -0.37
N LYS A 412 -39.34 -102.84 -1.26
CA LYS A 412 -40.09 -103.43 -2.39
C LYS A 412 -39.16 -104.06 -3.43
N ILE A 413 -38.04 -103.41 -3.76
CA ILE A 413 -37.01 -103.94 -4.67
C ILE A 413 -36.43 -105.23 -4.09
N LYS A 414 -36.07 -105.28 -2.81
CA LYS A 414 -35.58 -106.52 -2.17
C LYS A 414 -36.58 -107.66 -2.26
N LEU A 415 -37.88 -107.37 -2.10
CA LEU A 415 -38.95 -108.35 -2.30
C LEU A 415 -38.99 -108.88 -3.73
N LEU A 416 -38.91 -107.99 -4.72
CA LEU A 416 -38.88 -108.35 -6.15
C LEU A 416 -37.61 -109.12 -6.54
N GLU A 417 -36.45 -108.76 -5.99
CA GLU A 417 -35.19 -109.49 -6.20
C GLU A 417 -35.29 -110.93 -5.67
N GLU A 418 -35.96 -111.12 -4.53
CA GLU A 418 -36.18 -112.45 -3.96
C GLU A 418 -37.17 -113.27 -4.80
N GLU A 419 -38.21 -112.63 -5.36
CA GLU A 419 -39.10 -113.26 -6.36
C GLU A 419 -38.34 -113.65 -7.64
N ILE A 420 -37.45 -112.80 -8.15
CA ILE A 420 -36.59 -113.10 -9.31
C ILE A 420 -35.69 -114.30 -9.02
N LYS A 421 -35.10 -114.40 -7.82
CA LYS A 421 -34.33 -115.59 -7.42
C LYS A 421 -35.18 -116.86 -7.41
N GLN A 422 -36.43 -116.78 -6.94
CA GLN A 422 -37.35 -117.91 -6.96
C GLN A 422 -37.73 -118.32 -8.39
N LEU A 423 -37.99 -117.34 -9.27
CA LEU A 423 -38.27 -117.59 -10.68
C LEU A 423 -37.06 -118.20 -11.41
N ASN A 424 -35.85 -117.72 -11.13
CA ASN A 424 -34.63 -118.30 -11.69
C ASN A 424 -34.40 -119.75 -11.26
N LYS A 425 -34.69 -120.10 -9.99
CA LYS A 425 -34.67 -121.52 -9.56
C LYS A 425 -35.66 -122.38 -10.36
N ARG A 426 -36.87 -121.88 -10.62
CA ARG A 426 -37.86 -122.58 -11.45
C ARG A 426 -37.41 -122.70 -12.91
N LEU A 427 -36.77 -121.68 -13.47
CA LEU A 427 -36.26 -121.66 -14.83
C LEU A 427 -35.08 -122.65 -15.00
N MET A 428 -34.15 -122.69 -14.06
CA MET A 428 -33.05 -123.68 -14.08
C MET A 428 -33.56 -125.11 -13.98
N ALA A 429 -34.58 -125.37 -13.16
CA ALA A 429 -35.22 -126.69 -13.10
C ALA A 429 -35.88 -127.09 -14.44
N LYS A 430 -36.46 -126.14 -15.18
CA LYS A 430 -36.98 -126.40 -16.54
C LYS A 430 -35.86 -126.63 -17.56
N LYS A 431 -34.76 -125.86 -17.50
CA LYS A 431 -33.59 -126.06 -18.37
C LYS A 431 -32.97 -127.45 -18.19
N SER A 432 -32.81 -127.93 -16.95
CA SER A 432 -32.30 -129.29 -16.69
C SER A 432 -33.18 -130.37 -17.33
N ARG A 433 -34.51 -130.22 -17.28
CA ARG A 433 -35.44 -131.17 -17.93
C ARG A 433 -35.38 -131.12 -19.46
N GLN A 434 -35.07 -129.97 -20.03
CA GLN A 434 -34.89 -129.81 -21.47
C GLN A 434 -33.58 -130.45 -21.94
N GLN A 435 -32.52 -130.32 -21.14
CA GLN A 435 -31.22 -130.92 -21.43
C GLN A 435 -31.29 -132.47 -21.43
N ASP A 436 -32.03 -133.07 -20.49
CA ASP A 436 -32.33 -134.51 -20.46
C ASP A 436 -33.12 -135.00 -21.70
N TYR A 437 -33.90 -134.11 -22.33
CA TYR A 437 -34.63 -134.41 -23.57
C TYR A 437 -33.72 -134.33 -24.80
N GLU A 438 -32.81 -133.35 -24.84
CA GLU A 438 -31.86 -133.16 -25.93
C GLU A 438 -30.83 -134.30 -26.01
N GLU A 439 -30.36 -134.84 -24.88
CA GLU A 439 -29.48 -136.03 -24.82
C GLU A 439 -30.16 -137.31 -25.34
N LYS A 440 -31.47 -137.46 -25.12
CA LYS A 440 -32.27 -138.56 -25.71
C LYS A 440 -32.40 -138.44 -27.23
N MET A 441 -32.49 -137.22 -27.77
CA MET A 441 -32.58 -137.01 -29.23
C MET A 441 -31.23 -137.23 -29.93
N THR A 442 -30.11 -136.88 -29.29
CA THR A 442 -28.76 -137.04 -29.88
C THR A 442 -28.32 -138.51 -29.97
N SER A 443 -28.73 -139.36 -29.02
CA SER A 443 -28.49 -140.82 -29.11
C SER A 443 -29.30 -141.52 -30.22
N GLY A 444 -30.50 -141.01 -30.55
CA GLY A 444 -31.31 -141.52 -31.67
C GLY A 444 -30.77 -141.16 -33.06
N ILE A 445 -30.07 -140.03 -33.19
CA ILE A 445 -29.50 -139.56 -34.47
C ILE A 445 -28.25 -140.38 -34.85
N ASN A 446 -27.44 -140.83 -33.89
CA ASN A 446 -26.24 -141.63 -34.18
C ASN A 446 -26.56 -143.06 -34.66
N ASN A 447 -27.63 -143.69 -34.17
CA ASN A 447 -28.09 -145.02 -34.65
C ASN A 447 -28.60 -145.01 -36.10
N ASN A 448 -29.07 -143.88 -36.62
CA ASN A 448 -29.55 -143.77 -38.01
C ASN A 448 -28.42 -143.54 -39.02
N ARG A 449 -27.23 -143.11 -38.55
CA ARG A 449 -26.05 -142.84 -39.40
C ARG A 449 -25.34 -144.11 -39.84
N GLU A 450 -25.25 -145.12 -38.97
CA GLU A 450 -24.64 -146.43 -39.25
C GLU A 450 -25.46 -147.26 -40.27
N ARG A 451 -26.76 -146.96 -40.42
CA ARG A 451 -27.67 -147.64 -41.37
C ARG A 451 -27.54 -147.11 -42.81
N TYR A 452 -26.96 -145.92 -43.01
CA TYR A 452 -26.75 -145.31 -44.33
C TYR A 452 -25.46 -145.78 -45.03
N GLU A 453 -24.44 -146.21 -44.28
CA GLU A 453 -23.18 -146.74 -44.84
C GLU A 453 -23.34 -148.17 -45.40
N ALA A 454 -24.31 -148.95 -44.89
CA ALA A 454 -24.66 -150.27 -45.40
C ALA A 454 -25.34 -150.24 -46.79
N LEU A 455 -26.14 -149.21 -47.08
CA LEU A 455 -26.87 -149.05 -48.35
C LEU A 455 -25.98 -148.59 -49.52
N TRP A 456 -24.77 -148.07 -49.24
CA TRP A 456 -23.81 -147.65 -50.25
C TRP A 456 -23.05 -148.84 -50.86
N GLN A 457 -22.86 -149.91 -50.10
CA GLN A 457 -22.23 -151.16 -50.58
C GLN A 457 -23.16 -152.02 -51.44
N GLU A 458 -24.49 -151.88 -51.26
CA GLU A 458 -25.52 -152.60 -52.02
C GLU A 458 -25.72 -152.03 -53.45
N ARG A 459 -25.36 -150.75 -53.68
CA ARG A 459 -25.46 -150.06 -54.98
C ARG A 459 -24.32 -150.40 -55.95
N ALA A 460 -23.17 -150.88 -55.46
CA ALA A 460 -22.03 -151.30 -56.28
C ALA A 460 -22.26 -152.66 -56.97
N ALA A 461 -23.24 -153.46 -56.53
CA ALA A 461 -23.52 -154.79 -57.06
C ALA A 461 -24.50 -154.82 -58.26
N LEU A 462 -25.12 -153.70 -58.63
CA LEU A 462 -26.19 -153.65 -59.65
C LEU A 462 -25.74 -153.14 -61.04
N LEU A 463 -24.43 -153.09 -61.31
CA LEU A 463 -23.83 -152.60 -62.57
C LEU A 463 -23.37 -153.70 -63.55
N GLU A 464 -23.88 -154.94 -63.46
CA GLU A 464 -23.41 -156.08 -64.29
C GLU A 464 -24.38 -156.58 -65.39
N ARG A 465 -25.41 -155.81 -65.80
CA ARG A 465 -26.24 -156.16 -66.97
C ARG A 465 -26.73 -154.94 -67.76
N HIS A 466 -25.86 -154.47 -68.67
CA HIS A 466 -26.02 -153.93 -70.05
C HIS A 466 -27.45 -153.73 -70.67
N PRO A 467 -27.61 -153.05 -71.85
CA PRO A 467 -27.20 -151.69 -72.29
C PRO A 467 -28.19 -151.01 -73.31
N ASP A 468 -27.80 -149.82 -73.82
CA ASP A 468 -28.07 -149.15 -75.12
C ASP A 468 -29.38 -148.38 -75.45
N CYS A 469 -29.24 -147.04 -75.58
CA CYS A 469 -29.30 -146.26 -76.85
C CYS A 469 -29.07 -144.76 -76.51
N GLU A 470 -27.87 -144.20 -76.78
CA GLU A 470 -27.49 -143.44 -77.99
C GLU A 470 -27.89 -141.93 -77.99
N ASP A 471 -26.94 -141.15 -77.43
CA ASP A 471 -26.31 -139.94 -77.99
C ASP A 471 -27.14 -138.65 -78.25
N PHE A 472 -27.27 -137.86 -77.17
CA PHE A 472 -27.34 -136.39 -77.16
C PHE A 472 -26.11 -135.81 -76.40
N ASP A 473 -25.05 -136.62 -76.24
CA ASP A 473 -24.04 -136.46 -75.20
C ASP A 473 -22.83 -135.62 -75.64
N LEU A 474 -22.68 -135.32 -76.94
CA LEU A 474 -21.64 -134.39 -77.39
C LEU A 474 -22.02 -132.90 -77.15
N MET A 475 -23.31 -132.57 -77.00
CA MET A 475 -23.77 -131.19 -76.72
C MET A 475 -23.93 -130.92 -75.20
N LEU A 476 -24.24 -131.95 -74.41
CA LEU A 476 -24.35 -131.89 -72.95
C LEU A 476 -22.99 -131.83 -72.23
N TYR A 477 -21.88 -132.21 -72.87
CA TYR A 477 -20.54 -132.16 -72.26
C TYR A 477 -19.87 -130.76 -72.29
N GLN A 478 -20.29 -129.84 -73.18
CA GLN A 478 -19.71 -128.49 -73.28
C GLN A 478 -20.43 -127.42 -72.43
N MET A 479 -21.72 -127.63 -72.11
CA MET A 479 -22.50 -126.70 -71.28
C MET A 479 -22.00 -126.55 -69.82
N PRO A 480 -21.63 -127.63 -69.10
CA PRO A 480 -21.14 -127.53 -67.73
C PRO A 480 -19.79 -126.82 -67.61
N LEU A 481 -18.96 -126.87 -68.67
CA LEU A 481 -17.65 -126.22 -68.72
C LEU A 481 -17.77 -124.69 -68.89
N LEU A 482 -18.66 -124.23 -69.78
CA LEU A 482 -18.97 -122.80 -69.95
C LEU A 482 -19.76 -122.22 -68.76
N GLU A 483 -20.66 -122.99 -68.13
CA GLU A 483 -21.33 -122.57 -66.89
C GLU A 483 -20.36 -122.40 -65.71
N LYS A 484 -19.31 -123.24 -65.65
CA LYS A 484 -18.27 -123.10 -64.63
C LYS A 484 -17.43 -121.85 -64.85
N GLU A 485 -17.01 -121.58 -66.09
CA GLU A 485 -16.25 -120.38 -66.45
C GLU A 485 -17.08 -119.10 -66.21
N ASN A 486 -18.37 -119.12 -66.54
CA ASN A 486 -19.27 -117.98 -66.29
C ASN A 486 -19.54 -117.75 -64.78
N ARG A 487 -19.59 -118.82 -63.97
CA ARG A 487 -19.67 -118.68 -62.50
C ARG A 487 -18.37 -118.17 -61.88
N GLU A 488 -17.23 -118.42 -62.51
CA GLU A 488 -15.92 -117.91 -62.06
C GLU A 488 -15.74 -116.43 -62.44
N THR A 489 -16.12 -116.01 -63.65
CA THR A 489 -16.11 -114.58 -64.04
C THR A 489 -17.14 -113.77 -63.25
N GLN A 490 -18.32 -114.32 -62.96
CA GLN A 490 -19.32 -113.66 -62.12
C GLN A 490 -18.82 -113.43 -60.69
N LYS A 491 -18.05 -114.35 -60.12
CA LYS A 491 -17.42 -114.17 -58.80
C LYS A 491 -16.34 -113.07 -58.83
N LEU A 492 -15.55 -113.00 -59.90
CA LEU A 492 -14.53 -111.97 -60.06
C LEU A 492 -15.17 -110.58 -60.19
N CYS A 493 -16.20 -110.43 -61.03
CA CYS A 493 -16.94 -109.18 -61.16
C CYS A 493 -17.64 -108.79 -59.86
N GLN A 494 -18.16 -109.75 -59.08
CA GLN A 494 -18.74 -109.44 -57.77
C GLN A 494 -17.70 -108.92 -56.77
N GLN A 495 -16.48 -109.49 -56.78
CA GLN A 495 -15.38 -109.00 -55.95
C GLN A 495 -14.92 -107.60 -56.34
N GLU A 496 -14.84 -107.28 -57.63
CA GLU A 496 -14.52 -105.93 -58.11
C GLU A 496 -15.62 -104.93 -57.73
N VAL A 497 -16.89 -105.32 -57.84
CA VAL A 497 -18.03 -104.48 -57.41
C VAL A 497 -17.97 -104.24 -55.90
N ASP A 498 -17.73 -105.27 -55.09
CA ASP A 498 -17.64 -105.13 -53.64
C ASP A 498 -16.43 -104.25 -53.25
N GLN A 499 -15.30 -104.35 -53.96
CA GLN A 499 -14.13 -103.49 -53.76
C GLN A 499 -14.43 -102.04 -54.10
N ILE A 500 -15.06 -101.77 -55.25
CA ILE A 500 -15.48 -100.41 -55.64
C ILE A 500 -16.47 -99.83 -54.63
N ILE A 501 -17.38 -100.65 -54.09
CA ILE A 501 -18.31 -100.20 -53.04
C ILE A 501 -17.53 -99.78 -51.79
N THR A 502 -16.58 -100.59 -51.31
CA THR A 502 -15.78 -100.24 -50.13
C THR A 502 -14.94 -98.98 -50.35
N GLU A 503 -14.28 -98.83 -51.50
CA GLU A 503 -13.50 -97.63 -51.83
C GLU A 503 -14.42 -96.39 -51.93
N THR A 504 -15.63 -96.54 -52.47
CA THR A 504 -16.62 -95.46 -52.56
C THR A 504 -17.15 -95.05 -51.17
N GLU A 505 -17.36 -96.01 -50.26
CA GLU A 505 -17.77 -95.74 -48.87
C GLU A 505 -16.65 -95.08 -48.05
N GLU A 506 -15.40 -95.49 -48.25
CA GLU A 506 -14.23 -94.85 -47.64
C GLU A 506 -14.06 -93.41 -48.14
N VAL A 507 -14.15 -93.18 -49.45
CA VAL A 507 -14.09 -91.83 -50.03
C VAL A 507 -15.25 -90.97 -49.54
N SER A 508 -16.47 -91.53 -49.44
CA SER A 508 -17.63 -90.82 -48.91
C SER A 508 -17.44 -90.44 -47.44
N SER A 509 -16.91 -91.36 -46.63
CA SER A 509 -16.60 -91.10 -45.22
C SER A 509 -15.53 -90.01 -45.08
N MET A 510 -14.46 -90.07 -45.87
CA MET A 510 -13.41 -89.05 -45.93
C MET A 510 -13.96 -87.68 -46.36
N ILE A 511 -14.86 -87.62 -47.34
CA ILE A 511 -15.50 -86.36 -47.77
C ILE A 511 -16.32 -85.77 -46.63
N THR A 512 -17.13 -86.56 -45.93
CA THR A 512 -17.93 -86.06 -44.80
C THR A 512 -17.07 -85.57 -43.64
N GLU A 513 -15.93 -86.23 -43.37
CA GLU A 513 -14.96 -85.80 -42.37
C GLU A 513 -14.29 -84.48 -42.79
N LYS A 514 -13.86 -84.35 -44.04
CA LYS A 514 -13.30 -83.10 -44.56
C LYS A 514 -14.31 -81.96 -44.57
N GLN A 515 -15.58 -82.26 -44.80
CA GLN A 515 -16.66 -81.28 -44.69
C GLN A 515 -16.83 -80.80 -43.25
N ARG A 516 -16.79 -81.71 -42.26
CA ARG A 516 -16.81 -81.37 -40.84
C ARG A 516 -15.61 -80.51 -40.43
N GLU A 517 -14.39 -80.87 -40.85
CA GLU A 517 -13.19 -80.07 -40.61
C GLU A 517 -13.31 -78.65 -41.19
N LEU A 518 -13.86 -78.51 -42.40
CA LEU A 518 -14.09 -77.19 -43.02
C LEU A 518 -15.12 -76.38 -42.25
N GLU A 519 -16.21 -76.98 -41.78
CA GLU A 519 -17.20 -76.30 -40.94
C GLU A 519 -16.61 -75.83 -39.61
N GLU A 520 -15.76 -76.63 -38.97
CA GLU A 520 -15.06 -76.25 -37.75
C GLU A 520 -14.07 -75.10 -38.00
N ARG A 521 -13.28 -75.16 -39.08
CA ARG A 521 -12.40 -74.06 -39.49
C ARG A 521 -13.17 -72.79 -39.79
N LEU A 522 -14.33 -72.88 -40.43
CA LEU A 522 -15.20 -71.74 -40.72
C LEU A 522 -15.81 -71.14 -39.45
N LYS A 523 -16.19 -71.98 -38.46
CA LYS A 523 -16.60 -71.52 -37.13
C LYS A 523 -15.47 -70.77 -36.41
N ILE A 524 -14.25 -71.30 -36.43
CA ILE A 524 -13.08 -70.64 -35.84
C ILE A 524 -12.80 -69.30 -36.54
N LEU A 525 -12.85 -69.27 -37.88
CA LEU A 525 -12.63 -68.04 -38.65
C LEU A 525 -13.67 -66.97 -38.31
N ASN A 526 -14.95 -67.34 -38.24
CA ASN A 526 -16.02 -66.42 -37.85
C ASN A 526 -15.83 -65.84 -36.44
N GLU A 527 -15.35 -66.65 -35.50
CA GLU A 527 -15.05 -66.20 -34.13
C GLU A 527 -13.84 -65.25 -34.08
N VAL A 528 -12.80 -65.53 -34.88
CA VAL A 528 -11.65 -64.62 -35.04
C VAL A 528 -12.09 -63.29 -35.66
N ASP A 529 -12.91 -63.32 -36.70
CA ASP A 529 -13.47 -62.11 -37.33
C ASP A 529 -14.32 -61.29 -36.36
N ARG A 530 -15.11 -61.95 -35.51
CA ARG A 530 -15.87 -61.29 -34.44
C ARG A 530 -14.93 -60.61 -33.45
N LYS A 531 -13.92 -61.32 -32.95
CA LYS A 531 -12.92 -60.76 -32.03
C LYS A 531 -12.17 -59.58 -32.66
N TRP A 532 -11.81 -59.67 -33.93
CA TRP A 532 -11.17 -58.58 -34.66
C TRP A 532 -12.07 -57.34 -34.78
N ARG A 533 -13.37 -57.52 -35.07
CA ARG A 533 -14.35 -56.42 -35.09
C ARG A 533 -14.51 -55.79 -33.70
N ASP A 534 -14.60 -56.60 -32.65
CA ASP A 534 -14.71 -56.12 -31.27
C ASP A 534 -13.48 -55.31 -30.89
N GLU A 535 -12.28 -55.79 -31.20
CA GLU A 535 -11.02 -55.10 -30.90
C GLU A 535 -10.86 -53.82 -31.72
N ARG A 536 -11.27 -53.81 -32.99
CA ARG A 536 -11.32 -52.60 -33.81
C ARG A 536 -12.24 -51.55 -33.20
N SER A 537 -13.43 -51.96 -32.72
CA SER A 537 -14.37 -51.06 -32.05
C SER A 537 -13.81 -50.48 -30.73
N ARG A 538 -13.05 -51.28 -29.97
CA ARG A 538 -12.34 -50.82 -28.77
C ARG A 538 -11.25 -49.82 -29.12
N ASN A 539 -10.46 -50.09 -30.16
CA ASN A 539 -9.41 -49.20 -30.64
C ASN A 539 -9.99 -47.86 -31.13
N ASP A 540 -11.11 -47.89 -31.86
CA ASP A 540 -11.81 -46.66 -32.28
C ASP A 540 -12.33 -45.85 -31.08
N LYS A 541 -12.85 -46.52 -30.03
CA LYS A 541 -13.23 -45.85 -28.78
C LYS A 541 -12.02 -45.22 -28.07
N LEU A 542 -10.90 -45.94 -27.98
CA LEU A 542 -9.65 -45.43 -27.40
C LEU A 542 -9.09 -44.26 -28.21
N ARG A 543 -9.17 -44.31 -29.55
CA ARG A 543 -8.76 -43.20 -30.42
C ARG A 543 -9.62 -41.96 -30.19
N LYS A 544 -10.95 -42.11 -30.10
CA LYS A 544 -11.86 -41.00 -29.73
C LYS A 544 -11.53 -40.42 -28.35
N GLN A 545 -11.26 -41.26 -27.36
CA GLN A 545 -10.85 -40.81 -26.03
C GLN A 545 -9.52 -40.06 -26.06
N LYS A 546 -8.53 -40.55 -26.81
CA LYS A 546 -7.26 -39.87 -27.03
C LYS A 546 -7.46 -38.49 -27.66
N ASP A 547 -8.32 -38.39 -28.68
CA ASP A 547 -8.60 -37.12 -29.37
C ASP A 547 -9.32 -36.11 -28.44
N VAL A 548 -10.19 -36.59 -27.54
CA VAL A 548 -10.82 -35.74 -26.51
C VAL A 548 -9.77 -35.26 -25.50
N LEU A 549 -8.89 -36.16 -25.04
CA LEU A 549 -7.82 -35.80 -24.11
C LEU A 549 -6.85 -34.80 -24.74
N THR A 550 -6.42 -34.98 -25.98
CA THR A 550 -5.54 -34.02 -26.65
C THR A 550 -6.19 -32.65 -26.81
N ARG A 551 -7.47 -32.59 -27.18
CA ARG A 551 -8.23 -31.31 -27.20
C ARG A 551 -8.25 -30.65 -25.83
N ARG A 552 -8.55 -31.43 -24.78
CA ARG A 552 -8.61 -30.91 -23.41
C ARG A 552 -7.24 -30.42 -22.93
N THR A 553 -6.17 -31.13 -23.28
CA THR A 553 -4.79 -30.69 -22.99
C THR A 553 -4.50 -29.36 -23.67
N SER A 554 -4.83 -29.20 -24.95
CA SER A 554 -4.62 -27.94 -25.68
C SER A 554 -5.51 -26.78 -25.18
N GLU A 555 -6.70 -27.07 -24.65
CA GLU A 555 -7.53 -26.07 -23.96
C GLU A 555 -6.91 -25.63 -22.63
N LEU A 556 -6.42 -26.58 -21.84
CA LEU A 556 -5.75 -26.29 -20.57
C LEU A 556 -4.44 -25.54 -20.79
N GLU A 557 -3.64 -25.90 -21.80
CA GLU A 557 -2.43 -25.17 -22.17
C GLU A 557 -2.74 -23.71 -22.54
N ARG A 558 -3.80 -23.45 -23.32
CA ARG A 558 -4.27 -22.09 -23.60
C ARG A 558 -4.68 -21.36 -22.33
N SER A 559 -5.48 -21.98 -21.47
CA SER A 559 -5.91 -21.37 -20.21
C SER A 559 -4.74 -21.07 -19.26
N ILE A 560 -3.73 -21.95 -19.19
CA ILE A 560 -2.51 -21.72 -18.42
C ILE A 560 -1.73 -20.54 -19.02
N GLN A 561 -1.67 -20.43 -20.34
CA GLN A 561 -0.99 -19.32 -21.00
C GLN A 561 -1.72 -17.98 -20.77
N ASP A 562 -3.04 -17.96 -20.90
CA ASP A 562 -3.88 -16.77 -20.65
C ASP A 562 -3.73 -16.30 -19.19
N THR A 563 -3.76 -17.24 -18.23
CA THR A 563 -3.56 -16.92 -16.81
C THR A 563 -2.14 -16.45 -16.51
N ALA A 564 -1.12 -17.01 -17.16
CA ALA A 564 0.25 -16.54 -17.04
C ALA A 564 0.44 -15.13 -17.61
N GLU A 565 -0.17 -14.82 -18.74
CA GLU A 565 -0.17 -13.47 -19.33
C GLU A 565 -0.88 -12.46 -18.43
N HIS A 566 -2.08 -12.80 -17.92
CA HIS A 566 -2.79 -11.95 -16.97
C HIS A 566 -1.98 -11.71 -15.69
N THR A 567 -1.29 -12.74 -15.18
CA THR A 567 -0.40 -12.60 -14.01
C THR A 567 0.77 -11.66 -14.30
N ARG A 568 1.36 -11.72 -15.51
CA ARG A 568 2.41 -10.76 -15.91
C ARG A 568 1.89 -9.32 -15.98
N GLU A 569 0.69 -9.10 -16.52
CA GLU A 569 0.08 -7.77 -16.56
C GLU A 569 -0.18 -7.20 -15.17
N LEU A 570 -0.70 -8.02 -14.24
CA LEU A 570 -0.92 -7.61 -12.85
C LEU A 570 0.40 -7.30 -12.14
N LEU A 571 1.46 -8.09 -12.36
CA LEU A 571 2.77 -7.81 -11.80
C LEU A 571 3.39 -6.53 -12.38
N ALA A 572 3.24 -6.28 -13.68
CA ALA A 572 3.69 -5.02 -14.29
C ALA A 572 2.97 -3.80 -13.68
N ARG A 573 1.65 -3.87 -13.53
CA ARG A 573 0.86 -2.82 -12.85
C ARG A 573 1.27 -2.62 -11.39
N ARG A 574 1.59 -3.70 -10.68
CA ARG A 574 2.10 -3.63 -9.31
C ARG A 574 3.42 -2.87 -9.26
N GLU A 575 4.35 -3.12 -10.17
CA GLU A 575 5.61 -2.39 -10.19
C GLU A 575 5.45 -0.92 -10.60
N GLU A 576 4.56 -0.60 -11.54
CA GLU A 576 4.21 0.80 -11.84
C GLU A 576 3.64 1.52 -10.62
N MET A 577 2.76 0.86 -9.86
CA MET A 577 2.20 1.42 -8.63
C MET A 577 3.26 1.58 -7.54
N LYS A 578 4.22 0.65 -7.45
CA LYS A 578 5.34 0.74 -6.53
C LYS A 578 6.22 1.94 -6.83
N VAL A 579 6.57 2.17 -8.10
CA VAL A 579 7.34 3.35 -8.53
C VAL A 579 6.60 4.64 -8.18
N LYS A 580 5.29 4.74 -8.48
CA LYS A 580 4.48 5.90 -8.09
C LYS A 580 4.45 6.14 -6.58
N LEU A 581 4.44 5.07 -5.79
CA LEU A 581 4.43 5.17 -4.33
C LEU A 581 5.78 5.63 -3.79
N GLU A 582 6.89 5.16 -4.36
CA GLU A 582 8.25 5.62 -4.06
C GLU A 582 8.42 7.11 -4.42
N GLU A 583 7.96 7.55 -5.60
CA GLU A 583 7.95 8.96 -6.00
C GLU A 583 7.14 9.84 -5.04
N LEU A 584 5.96 9.35 -4.60
CA LEU A 584 5.10 10.07 -3.68
C LEU A 584 5.72 10.15 -2.28
N GLN A 585 6.36 9.08 -1.81
CA GLN A 585 7.13 9.06 -0.57
C GLN A 585 8.32 10.03 -0.61
N GLU A 586 9.07 10.06 -1.71
CA GLU A 586 10.18 10.98 -1.90
C GLU A 586 9.69 12.43 -1.91
N SER A 587 8.61 12.72 -2.63
CA SER A 587 8.00 14.05 -2.65
C SER A 587 7.56 14.51 -1.26
N HIS A 588 6.94 13.62 -0.48
CA HIS A 588 6.52 13.91 0.89
C HIS A 588 7.72 14.14 1.81
N SER A 589 8.77 13.31 1.72
CA SER A 589 10.01 13.48 2.47
C SER A 589 10.66 14.84 2.15
N ASN A 590 10.67 15.24 0.88
CA ASN A 590 11.18 16.55 0.46
C ASN A 590 10.35 17.71 1.03
N VAL A 591 9.02 17.60 1.09
CA VAL A 591 8.16 18.61 1.71
C VAL A 591 8.42 18.70 3.21
N VAL A 592 8.51 17.57 3.90
CA VAL A 592 8.80 17.53 5.35
C VAL A 592 10.18 18.13 5.64
N ASN A 593 11.19 17.82 4.84
CA ASN A 593 12.52 18.39 4.99
C ASN A 593 12.51 19.91 4.76
N LYS A 594 11.81 20.40 3.74
CA LYS A 594 11.63 21.86 3.51
C LYS A 594 10.94 22.54 4.68
N GLN A 595 9.85 21.95 5.19
CA GLN A 595 9.12 22.47 6.35
C GLN A 595 9.98 22.44 7.62
N SER A 596 10.76 21.38 7.85
CA SER A 596 11.69 21.29 8.98
C SER A 596 12.79 22.35 8.88
N SER A 597 13.35 22.59 7.69
CA SER A 597 14.34 23.65 7.48
C SER A 597 13.75 25.04 7.75
N ALA A 598 12.55 25.33 7.25
CA ALA A 598 11.85 26.60 7.51
C ALA A 598 11.54 26.80 9.00
N LEU A 599 11.11 25.73 9.70
CA LEU A 599 10.89 25.78 11.14
C LEU A 599 12.18 26.05 11.92
N ARG A 600 13.30 25.42 11.55
CA ARG A 600 14.61 25.71 12.18
C ARG A 600 15.06 27.14 11.94
N GLU A 601 14.88 27.67 10.74
CA GLU A 601 15.18 29.07 10.43
C GLU A 601 14.33 30.03 11.27
N MET A 602 13.03 29.74 11.40
CA MET A 602 12.13 30.51 12.26
C MET A 602 12.52 30.42 13.74
N GLU A 603 12.92 29.24 14.24
CA GLU A 603 13.43 29.07 15.61
C GLU A 603 14.68 29.92 15.85
N VAL A 604 15.65 29.90 14.93
CA VAL A 604 16.85 30.73 15.01
C VAL A 604 16.47 32.22 15.08
N ASN A 605 15.57 32.68 14.18
CA ASN A 605 15.09 34.05 14.18
C ASN A 605 14.37 34.43 15.49
N MET A 606 13.59 33.52 16.08
CA MET A 606 12.95 33.75 17.37
C MET A 606 13.97 33.89 18.50
N TYR A 607 15.02 33.07 18.51
CA TYR A 607 16.10 33.20 19.49
C TYR A 607 16.84 34.54 19.34
N ASP A 608 17.12 34.98 18.11
CA ASP A 608 17.77 36.27 17.84
C ASP A 608 16.87 37.46 18.25
N LEU A 609 15.57 37.41 17.95
CA LEU A 609 14.61 38.41 18.41
C LEU A 609 14.51 38.46 19.94
N ASN A 610 14.52 37.31 20.60
CA ASN A 610 14.52 37.23 22.06
C ASN A 610 15.81 37.81 22.66
N LEU A 611 16.96 37.58 22.02
CA LEU A 611 18.23 38.18 22.43
C LEU A 611 18.19 39.71 22.29
N MET A 612 17.68 40.23 21.17
CA MET A 612 17.49 41.67 20.95
C MET A 612 16.52 42.28 21.97
N LEU A 613 15.38 41.63 22.23
CA LEU A 613 14.45 42.05 23.28
C LEU A 613 15.10 42.08 24.66
N GLY A 614 15.97 41.11 24.96
CA GLY A 614 16.77 41.08 26.17
C GLY A 614 17.72 42.29 26.28
N GLN A 615 18.37 42.68 25.16
CA GLN A 615 19.21 43.87 25.10
C GLN A 615 18.39 45.15 25.30
N ILE A 616 17.25 45.29 24.62
CA ILE A 616 16.34 46.43 24.77
C ILE A 616 15.85 46.55 26.21
N ARG A 617 15.48 45.43 26.86
CA ARG A 617 15.07 45.43 28.28
C ARG A 617 16.19 45.89 29.21
N LYS A 618 17.43 45.45 28.98
CA LYS A 618 18.59 45.92 29.74
C LYS A 618 18.79 47.42 29.56
N GLU A 619 18.67 47.91 28.34
CA GLU A 619 18.87 49.32 28.02
C GLU A 619 17.73 50.21 28.57
N ASN A 620 16.48 49.78 28.49
CA ASN A 620 15.36 50.44 29.15
C ASN A 620 15.55 50.48 30.67
N SER A 621 16.05 49.40 31.28
CA SER A 621 16.35 49.37 32.72
C SER A 621 17.45 50.39 33.06
N ARG A 622 18.49 50.49 32.23
CA ARG A 622 19.58 51.48 32.36
C ARG A 622 19.05 52.91 32.25
N LEU A 623 18.21 53.18 31.25
CA LEU A 623 17.57 54.48 31.04
C LEU A 623 16.67 54.86 32.22
N HIS A 624 15.82 53.95 32.70
CA HIS A 624 14.99 54.18 33.89
C HIS A 624 15.82 54.51 35.13
N LEU A 625 16.95 53.81 35.34
CA LEU A 625 17.87 54.12 36.43
C LEU A 625 18.45 55.54 36.29
N SER A 626 18.89 55.91 35.08
CA SER A 626 19.40 57.24 34.78
C SER A 626 18.35 58.33 34.97
N THR A 627 17.10 58.10 34.53
CA THR A 627 15.99 59.04 34.75
C THR A 627 15.70 59.20 36.24
N ARG A 628 15.74 58.12 37.01
CA ARG A 628 15.55 58.17 38.46
C ARG A 628 16.64 58.98 39.14
N GLN A 629 17.90 58.76 38.76
CA GLN A 629 19.05 59.53 39.25
C GLN A 629 18.89 61.03 38.94
N MET A 630 18.53 61.38 37.70
CA MET A 630 18.25 62.78 37.34
C MET A 630 17.10 63.37 38.15
N MET A 631 16.03 62.62 38.41
CA MET A 631 14.92 63.11 39.25
C MET A 631 15.37 63.34 40.69
N GLU A 632 16.20 62.46 41.25
CA GLU A 632 16.80 62.63 42.57
C GLU A 632 17.70 63.89 42.59
N ASP A 633 18.56 64.09 41.60
CA ASP A 633 19.41 65.29 41.47
C ASP A 633 18.59 66.58 41.32
N ILE A 634 17.48 66.55 40.57
CA ILE A 634 16.54 67.66 40.48
C ILE A 634 15.88 67.92 41.84
N SER A 635 15.53 66.87 42.58
CA SER A 635 14.91 66.99 43.89
C SER A 635 15.86 67.57 44.94
N THR A 636 17.13 67.15 44.95
CA THR A 636 18.17 67.69 45.84
C THR A 636 18.47 69.15 45.46
N SER A 637 18.61 69.47 44.18
CA SER A 637 18.80 70.85 43.72
C SER A 637 17.60 71.75 44.10
N ARG A 638 16.36 71.24 44.03
CA ARG A 638 15.18 71.96 44.52
C ARG A 638 15.23 72.18 46.03
N GLN A 639 15.64 71.18 46.81
CA GLN A 639 15.80 71.33 48.27
C GLN A 639 16.87 72.36 48.61
N GLU A 640 18.01 72.33 47.92
CA GLU A 640 19.08 73.32 48.08
C GLU A 640 18.61 74.73 47.72
N LYS A 641 17.89 74.89 46.60
CA LYS A 641 17.27 76.18 46.23
C LYS A 641 16.36 76.69 47.34
N ASN A 642 15.50 75.83 47.90
CA ASN A 642 14.61 76.20 48.98
C ASN A 642 15.39 76.60 50.24
N ARG A 643 16.47 75.88 50.57
CA ARG A 643 17.38 76.21 51.68
C ARG A 643 18.02 77.58 51.47
N TYR A 644 18.59 77.84 50.30
CA TYR A 644 19.17 79.14 49.98
C TYR A 644 18.13 80.26 49.99
N GLN A 645 16.90 80.00 49.54
CA GLN A 645 15.82 80.98 49.65
C GLN A 645 15.46 81.31 51.11
N GLN A 646 15.44 80.31 52.00
CA GLN A 646 15.26 80.52 53.44
C GLN A 646 16.41 81.32 54.04
N GLU A 647 17.66 80.96 53.74
CA GLU A 647 18.85 81.69 54.21
C GLU A 647 18.84 83.16 53.75
N VAL A 648 18.45 83.43 52.50
CA VAL A 648 18.30 84.80 51.98
C VAL A 648 17.19 85.55 52.71
N GLN A 649 16.04 84.92 52.99
CA GLN A 649 14.97 85.55 53.77
C GLN A 649 15.40 85.83 55.22
N GLU A 650 16.13 84.92 55.86
CA GLU A 650 16.69 85.13 57.19
C GLU A 650 17.70 86.29 57.20
N LEU A 651 18.61 86.33 56.23
CA LEU A 651 19.58 87.42 56.08
C LEU A 651 18.89 88.75 55.81
N SER A 652 17.85 88.78 54.97
CA SER A 652 17.04 89.97 54.74
C SER A 652 16.37 90.45 56.03
N SER A 653 15.78 89.52 56.79
CA SER A 653 15.14 89.82 58.07
C SER A 653 16.14 90.35 59.11
N ARG A 654 17.34 89.75 59.18
CA ARG A 654 18.44 90.22 60.05
C ARG A 654 18.96 91.59 59.62
N SER A 655 19.12 91.81 58.32
CA SER A 655 19.54 93.10 57.77
C SER A 655 18.51 94.19 58.10
N GLU A 656 17.22 93.93 57.91
CA GLU A 656 16.15 94.85 58.30
C GLU A 656 16.12 95.12 59.81
N ALA A 657 16.35 94.10 60.64
CA ALA A 657 16.43 94.27 62.09
C ALA A 657 17.61 95.16 62.49
N LEU A 658 18.80 94.91 61.94
CA LEU A 658 19.98 95.76 62.11
C LEU A 658 19.72 97.19 61.63
N LEU A 659 19.04 97.36 60.50
CA LEU A 659 18.73 98.67 59.94
C LEU A 659 17.76 99.44 60.83
N LYS A 660 16.77 98.76 61.43
CA LYS A 660 15.89 99.34 62.46
C LYS A 660 16.67 99.70 63.73
N GLU A 661 17.58 98.86 64.17
CA GLU A 661 18.42 99.10 65.36
C GLU A 661 19.34 100.30 65.15
N ILE A 662 19.98 100.42 63.99
CA ILE A 662 20.79 101.57 63.59
C ILE A 662 19.92 102.84 63.49
N GLN A 663 18.73 102.76 62.88
CA GLN A 663 17.80 103.89 62.82
C GLN A 663 17.34 104.35 64.20
N GLU A 664 17.15 103.41 65.13
CA GLU A 664 16.79 103.71 66.51
C GLU A 664 17.97 104.33 67.27
N GLY A 665 19.19 103.83 67.06
CA GLY A 665 20.42 104.46 67.53
C GLY A 665 20.53 105.91 67.04
N PHE A 666 20.30 106.15 65.74
CA PHE A 666 20.27 107.52 65.19
C PHE A 666 19.13 108.39 65.74
N ARG A 667 17.97 107.81 66.10
CA ARG A 667 16.90 108.56 66.80
C ARG A 667 17.33 108.96 68.21
N GLN A 668 17.97 108.04 68.94
CA GLN A 668 18.50 108.30 70.27
C GLN A 668 19.60 109.35 70.24
N ASP A 669 20.54 109.26 69.30
CA ASP A 669 21.60 110.27 69.11
C ASP A 669 21.01 111.64 68.74
N ASN A 670 20.02 111.69 67.85
CA ASN A 670 19.33 112.95 67.54
C ASN A 670 18.57 113.52 68.75
N SER A 671 18.05 112.67 69.62
CA SER A 671 17.41 113.11 70.86
C SER A 671 18.42 113.66 71.87
N LEU A 672 19.62 113.08 71.95
CA LEU A 672 20.74 113.61 72.71
C LEU A 672 21.21 114.96 72.16
N ILE A 673 21.36 115.09 70.84
CA ILE A 673 21.73 116.36 70.17
C ILE A 673 20.67 117.44 70.43
N LYS A 674 19.37 117.09 70.44
CA LYS A 674 18.30 118.02 70.82
C LYS A 674 18.33 118.38 72.32
N GLY A 675 18.74 117.45 73.19
CA GLY A 675 18.98 117.70 74.61
C GLY A 675 20.13 118.68 74.85
N ILE A 676 21.24 118.52 74.12
CA ILE A 676 22.39 119.42 74.16
C ILE A 676 22.01 120.81 73.62
N LYS A 677 21.22 120.90 72.55
CA LYS A 677 20.69 122.20 72.08
C LYS A 677 19.80 122.91 73.11
N LYS A 678 18.99 122.18 73.89
CA LYS A 678 18.20 122.77 74.97
C LYS A 678 19.06 123.28 76.13
N SER A 679 20.12 122.57 76.51
CA SER A 679 21.05 123.05 77.54
C SER A 679 21.85 124.26 77.07
N ASP A 680 22.22 124.29 75.79
CA ASP A 680 22.94 125.42 75.19
C ASP A 680 22.04 126.66 75.06
N ASP A 681 20.75 126.49 74.72
CA ASP A 681 19.77 127.58 74.69
C ASP A 681 19.46 128.12 76.11
N GLU A 682 19.44 127.26 77.12
CA GLU A 682 19.32 127.68 78.54
C GLU A 682 20.57 128.44 79.01
N LEU A 683 21.76 128.00 78.61
CA LEU A 683 23.03 128.70 78.88
C LEU A 683 23.07 130.07 78.18
N LEU A 684 22.62 130.15 76.94
CA LEU A 684 22.53 131.40 76.16
C LEU A 684 21.49 132.37 76.74
N SER A 685 20.37 131.84 77.26
CA SER A 685 19.37 132.63 78.00
C SER A 685 19.95 133.18 79.32
N PHE A 686 20.71 132.36 80.05
CA PHE A 686 21.40 132.77 81.27
C PHE A 686 22.44 133.86 80.99
N MET A 687 23.27 133.69 79.95
CA MET A 687 24.20 134.73 79.48
C MET A 687 23.49 136.02 79.05
N GLY A 688 22.33 135.91 78.39
CA GLY A 688 21.50 137.05 78.00
C GLY A 688 20.91 137.82 79.18
N SER A 689 20.63 137.15 80.31
CA SER A 689 20.18 137.78 81.54
C SER A 689 21.31 138.54 82.27
N GLY A 690 22.52 137.96 82.36
CA GLY A 690 23.70 138.64 82.92
C GLY A 690 24.14 139.87 82.12
N LEU A 691 23.98 139.85 80.79
CA LEU A 691 24.27 141.00 79.92
C LEU A 691 23.28 142.17 80.13
N LYS A 692 22.01 141.90 80.47
CA LYS A 692 21.03 142.93 80.83
C LYS A 692 21.34 143.57 82.20
N GLU A 693 21.91 142.80 83.12
CA GLU A 693 22.32 143.27 84.45
C GLU A 693 23.58 144.17 84.40
N LEU A 694 24.53 143.84 83.50
CA LEU A 694 25.68 144.70 83.18
C LEU A 694 25.27 146.02 82.52
N LYS A 695 24.24 145.99 81.66
CA LYS A 695 23.72 147.20 80.99
C LYS A 695 23.05 148.17 81.97
N THR A 696 22.31 147.65 82.96
CA THR A 696 21.69 148.46 84.02
C THR A 696 22.71 149.03 85.00
N ARG A 697 23.78 148.29 85.32
CA ARG A 697 24.93 148.83 86.09
C ARG A 697 25.66 149.98 85.38
N ASN A 698 25.83 149.89 84.06
CA ASN A 698 26.47 150.95 83.28
C ASN A 698 25.63 152.25 83.23
N GLN A 699 24.29 152.13 83.19
CA GLN A 699 23.39 153.28 83.27
C GLN A 699 23.38 153.95 84.66
N GLN A 700 23.58 153.18 85.74
CA GLN A 700 23.76 153.73 87.09
C GLN A 700 25.10 154.49 87.23
N LEU A 701 26.18 153.98 86.63
CA LEU A 701 27.49 154.65 86.59
C LEU A 701 27.47 155.97 85.80
N MET A 702 26.74 156.02 84.68
CA MET A 702 26.57 157.26 83.90
C MET A 702 25.80 158.34 84.69
N SER A 703 24.88 157.97 85.59
CA SER A 703 24.17 158.93 86.45
C SER A 703 25.07 159.52 87.56
N ILE A 704 26.05 158.74 88.04
CA ILE A 704 27.01 159.18 89.07
C ILE A 704 28.06 160.13 88.47
N ILE A 705 28.51 159.86 87.23
CA ILE A 705 29.48 160.71 86.52
C ILE A 705 28.89 162.09 86.17
N ALA A 706 27.59 162.15 85.86
CA ALA A 706 26.89 163.43 85.63
C ALA A 706 26.74 164.27 86.91
N LEU A 707 26.54 163.64 88.08
CA LEU A 707 26.44 164.32 89.37
C LEU A 707 27.81 164.87 89.85
N MET A 708 28.90 164.13 89.58
CA MET A 708 30.26 164.52 89.96
C MET A 708 30.78 165.75 89.19
N HIS A 709 30.42 165.88 87.90
CA HIS A 709 30.76 167.08 87.11
C HIS A 709 30.02 168.34 87.58
N GLN A 710 28.78 168.22 88.05
CA GLN A 710 27.99 169.34 88.58
C GLN A 710 28.58 169.85 89.91
N VAL A 711 29.05 168.96 90.78
CA VAL A 711 29.68 169.30 92.07
C VAL A 711 31.08 169.90 91.88
N MET A 712 31.87 169.41 90.91
CA MET A 712 33.20 169.96 90.63
C MET A 712 33.16 171.37 90.02
N LEU A 713 32.12 171.73 89.26
CA LEU A 713 31.96 173.08 88.70
C LEU A 713 31.45 174.10 89.73
N GLU A 714 30.69 173.69 90.75
CA GLU A 714 30.33 174.56 91.88
C GLU A 714 31.44 174.71 92.93
N PHE A 715 32.37 173.74 93.02
CA PHE A 715 33.55 173.81 93.90
C PHE A 715 34.60 174.83 93.42
N SER A 716 34.68 175.10 92.11
CA SER A 716 35.64 176.05 91.52
C SER A 716 35.22 177.52 91.64
N LYS A 717 33.97 177.84 92.03
CA LYS A 717 33.46 179.21 92.18
C LYS A 717 33.31 179.69 93.64
N ARG A 718 33.66 178.88 94.64
CA ARG A 718 33.47 179.20 96.08
C ARG A 718 34.74 179.25 96.95
N LEU A 719 35.94 179.13 96.38
CA LEU A 719 37.21 179.22 97.14
C LEU A 719 38.17 180.27 96.56
N GLY A 720 37.67 181.50 96.43
CA GLY A 720 38.47 182.73 96.51
C GLY A 720 38.07 183.50 97.77
N ASP A 721 39.06 183.84 98.59
CA ASP A 721 39.07 184.89 99.64
C ASP A 721 38.47 184.61 101.04
N LYS A 722 39.30 184.08 101.95
CA LYS A 722 39.48 184.57 103.34
C LYS A 722 40.67 183.93 104.07
N ALA A 723 41.50 184.78 104.70
CA ALA A 723 42.72 184.55 105.51
C ALA A 723 44.01 184.44 104.67
N ILE A 724 44.83 185.47 104.45
CA ILE A 724 45.45 186.45 105.38
C ILE A 724 46.06 185.75 106.61
N GLU A 725 47.40 185.74 106.61
CA GLU A 725 48.32 185.71 107.75
C GLU A 725 48.18 184.58 108.76
N ARG A 726 49.19 183.69 108.85
CA ARG A 726 50.14 183.62 109.99
C ARG A 726 51.08 182.39 109.96
N TRP A 727 52.40 182.70 110.06
CA TRP A 727 53.57 181.88 110.46
C TRP A 727 54.22 181.07 109.31
N GLN A 728 55.52 181.18 108.98
CA GLN A 728 56.74 181.10 109.82
C GLN A 728 56.73 179.87 110.75
N ASN A 729 56.74 178.68 110.16
CA ASN A 729 57.94 177.84 110.01
C ASN A 729 57.83 177.00 108.74
#